data_AF-A0A5C7UXT5-F1
#
_entry.id   AF-A0A5C7UXT5-F1
#
_cell.length_a   1.000
_cell.length_b   1.000
_cell.length_c   1.000
_cell.angle_alpha   90.00
_cell.angle_beta   90.00
_cell.angle_gamma   90.00
#
_symmetry.space_group_name_H-M   'P 1'
#
loop_
_entity.id
_entity.type
_entity.pdbx_description
1 polymer ?
#
loop_
_entity_poly.entity_id
_entity_poly.type
_entity_poly.pdbx_seq_one_letter_code
_entity_poly.pdbx_strand_id
1 'polypeptide(L)'
;MNTAEDTLWYKDAIIYQLHVRAYSDSNGDGIGDFPGLVTKLDYLKDLGINTLWLLPFYPSPLRDDGYDISNYRDIHSTYGTLADFRIFLKEAHKRNLKVITELVINHTSDQHPWFQAARTAPIGSVKRNYYVWSNTIKRYEDTRIIFTDTEKSNWAWDETAHAYYWHRFFSHQPDLNFANPHVVKAILRAMRFWFDMGVNGMRLDAIPYLCERDGTSNENLPETHAIIKHLRASLDQCYNNRIFLAEANQWPEDVREYFGDGDECHMAFHFPLMPRIFMAVAQEDRHPIIEILAQTPEIPENSQWALFLRNHDELTLEMVTDRERDYMYHTYASDPQARLNLGIRRRLAPLMEGSRAKIELMNSLLLSMPGSPIIYYGDEIGMGDNIYLGDRNGVRTPMQWSPDRNAGFSKADPQRLYLPPIMDPLYGYEAVNVEAQNRNASSLLNWMRRLIITRKKHQAFGRGSVKFLHPGNRKILAYIREYQNERILCVANLANSAQPVELDLSAYKGCVPVELLGRTVFPAIGELPYLLSLQGYSFFWFQLATDAEAPVWHVDKLPREMLPVLILPEGLLSALMAKPAGQISDVLTHKTRMQLETEILPPFLVAQRWYAGTEHRLTQLELVLNDTWKTSEGKGWLPLLIKLQFDCGTTQTYFLPLGLFLGEAAEQHYHDLSPWILAKARQHAREGILYDALGEDAFCHFLLQAIQARVRLPFASGEMVFSSTAAFPELPQNITVSRPAIRQSNTAIVYGEHLILKVYRCVQEGINPELEMGRFLTEISPCHYVASLAGSLEYHTATSITAVAALHRYVPNQGTAWNYTQDYLDRYFMQCITEPDHTRNPEIHAAYGLQMEMLGRCTADLHRALAKITGNPAFDPEIMMASEMSDQSAQLRTNLIRTFNYLEQESMHLSERFQNLCKCLLNLRQRTLDYIENSQSIEIPKLKIRLHGNYHLDQILMTQNNFIITDFEGNPGRPLEIRRAKQSPLKDIANMCYSFNMAAALTLNRHLAENLTQRELLLNAASHWKNTAISAFLSGYSIAINETGLCPDNPVQLQQLLIPFLLEKMLEELETALHSRSALLESTMGILLSTLEQINLSAQINSDI
;
A
#
# COMPACT_ATOMS: atom_id res chain seq x y z
N MET A 1 43.16 -13.94 -15.08
CA MET A 1 43.40 -12.64 -14.41
C MET A 1 43.55 -12.94 -12.93
N ASN A 2 44.70 -12.63 -12.34
CA ASN A 2 44.90 -12.71 -10.88
C ASN A 2 43.96 -11.69 -10.23
N THR A 3 42.80 -12.14 -9.76
CA THR A 3 41.88 -11.32 -8.97
C THR A 3 42.51 -11.14 -7.59
N ALA A 4 42.82 -9.89 -7.22
CA ALA A 4 42.94 -9.53 -5.82
C ALA A 4 41.73 -10.13 -5.07
N GLU A 5 41.95 -10.89 -4.01
CA GLU A 5 40.85 -11.52 -3.27
C GLU A 5 39.88 -10.42 -2.79
N ASP A 6 38.63 -10.47 -3.26
CA ASP A 6 37.59 -9.53 -2.84
C ASP A 6 37.34 -9.66 -1.33
N THR A 7 37.70 -8.62 -0.60
CA THR A 7 37.59 -8.56 0.85
C THR A 7 36.14 -8.49 1.34
N LEU A 8 35.21 -8.07 0.46
CA LEU A 8 33.77 -7.87 0.76
C LEU A 8 32.89 -8.95 0.15
N TRP A 9 33.45 -10.13 -0.13
CA TRP A 9 32.75 -11.24 -0.78
C TRP A 9 31.40 -11.62 -0.16
N TYR A 10 31.25 -11.40 1.15
CA TYR A 10 30.06 -11.74 1.91
C TYR A 10 28.86 -10.88 1.55
N LYS A 11 29.07 -9.73 0.89
CA LYS A 11 27.99 -8.90 0.32
C LYS A 11 27.28 -9.57 -0.86
N ASP A 12 27.98 -10.47 -1.56
CA ASP A 12 27.44 -11.25 -2.67
C ASP A 12 27.15 -12.72 -2.27
N ALA A 13 27.24 -13.03 -0.96
CA ALA A 13 26.98 -14.36 -0.48
C ALA A 13 25.49 -14.74 -0.65
N ILE A 14 25.27 -15.99 -1.03
CA ILE A 14 23.99 -16.69 -0.93
C ILE A 14 24.30 -17.89 -0.04
N ILE A 15 23.91 -17.74 1.21
CA ILE A 15 24.30 -18.61 2.31
C ILE A 15 23.26 -19.73 2.41
N TYR A 16 23.72 -20.94 2.66
CA TYR A 16 22.86 -22.08 2.91
C TYR A 16 23.14 -22.65 4.29
N GLN A 17 22.15 -22.54 5.18
CA GLN A 17 22.22 -23.05 6.54
C GLN A 17 21.87 -24.53 6.55
N LEU A 18 22.78 -25.38 7.04
CA LEU A 18 22.54 -26.82 7.16
C LEU A 18 23.15 -27.41 8.42
N HIS A 19 22.56 -28.51 8.88
CA HIS A 19 23.12 -29.33 9.95
C HIS A 19 23.75 -30.60 9.35
N VAL A 20 25.03 -30.85 9.66
CA VAL A 20 25.75 -32.06 9.19
C VAL A 20 24.98 -33.32 9.53
N ARG A 21 24.46 -33.40 10.78
CA ARG A 21 23.63 -34.49 11.30
C ARG A 21 22.39 -34.79 10.46
N ALA A 22 21.82 -33.79 9.81
CA ALA A 22 20.53 -33.87 9.12
C ALA A 22 20.65 -34.02 7.60
N TYR A 23 21.84 -33.86 7.02
CA TYR A 23 21.96 -33.64 5.59
C TYR A 23 22.15 -34.93 4.77
N SER A 24 23.12 -35.78 5.11
CA SER A 24 23.32 -37.07 4.44
C SER A 24 24.19 -37.99 5.30
N ASP A 25 23.75 -39.23 5.49
CA ASP A 25 24.49 -40.29 6.18
C ASP A 25 25.22 -41.15 5.14
N SER A 26 26.54 -41.28 5.28
CA SER A 26 27.37 -42.06 4.36
C SER A 26 27.72 -43.46 4.86
N ASN A 27 27.65 -43.69 6.18
CA ASN A 27 28.12 -44.91 6.82
C ASN A 27 26.97 -45.86 7.24
N GLY A 28 25.72 -45.40 7.16
CA GLY A 28 24.50 -46.16 7.46
C GLY A 28 24.21 -46.31 8.95
N ASP A 29 24.71 -45.42 9.81
CA ASP A 29 24.47 -45.45 11.26
C ASP A 29 23.18 -44.74 11.69
N GLY A 30 22.57 -43.94 10.81
CA GLY A 30 21.36 -43.16 11.02
C GLY A 30 21.59 -41.67 11.30
N ILE A 31 22.83 -41.20 11.26
CA ILE A 31 23.26 -39.83 11.55
C ILE A 31 24.04 -39.29 10.34
N GLY A 32 23.76 -38.05 9.93
CA GLY A 32 24.50 -37.40 8.86
C GLY A 32 25.94 -37.05 9.28
N ASP A 33 26.86 -37.13 8.32
CA ASP A 33 28.31 -37.01 8.56
C ASP A 33 29.02 -36.19 7.47
N PHE A 34 30.27 -35.76 7.74
CA PHE A 34 31.04 -34.96 6.78
C PHE A 34 31.26 -35.67 5.44
N PRO A 35 31.69 -36.95 5.38
CA PRO A 35 31.79 -37.67 4.11
C PRO A 35 30.49 -37.68 3.30
N GLY A 36 29.34 -37.84 3.96
CA GLY A 36 28.01 -37.74 3.36
C GLY A 36 27.74 -36.36 2.79
N LEU A 37 28.02 -35.30 3.55
CA LEU A 37 27.92 -33.92 3.09
C LEU A 37 28.80 -33.65 1.84
N VAL A 38 30.01 -34.21 1.78
CA VAL A 38 30.89 -34.10 0.59
C VAL A 38 30.19 -34.61 -0.68
N THR A 39 29.44 -35.72 -0.59
CA THR A 39 28.72 -36.27 -1.74
C THR A 39 27.59 -35.37 -2.27
N LYS A 40 27.15 -34.39 -1.47
CA LYS A 40 26.04 -33.48 -1.80
C LYS A 40 26.49 -32.07 -2.16
N LEU A 41 27.80 -31.77 -2.18
CA LEU A 41 28.32 -30.45 -2.53
C LEU A 41 27.97 -30.04 -3.98
N ASP A 42 27.86 -31.00 -4.90
CA ASP A 42 27.47 -30.71 -6.28
C ASP A 42 26.01 -30.22 -6.35
N TYR A 43 25.11 -30.78 -5.54
CA TYR A 43 23.73 -30.29 -5.43
C TYR A 43 23.68 -28.83 -4.97
N LEU A 44 24.44 -28.47 -3.92
CA LEU A 44 24.48 -27.11 -3.38
C LEU A 44 25.05 -26.11 -4.40
N LYS A 45 26.11 -26.52 -5.12
CA LYS A 45 26.69 -25.72 -6.20
C LYS A 45 25.69 -25.50 -7.34
N ASP A 46 24.99 -26.55 -7.76
CA ASP A 46 23.99 -26.51 -8.84
C ASP A 46 22.73 -25.71 -8.44
N LEU A 47 22.40 -25.69 -7.14
CA LEU A 47 21.38 -24.78 -6.58
C LEU A 47 21.78 -23.30 -6.76
N GLY A 48 23.08 -23.02 -6.86
CA GLY A 48 23.65 -21.69 -7.04
C GLY A 48 24.25 -21.09 -5.77
N ILE A 49 24.22 -21.82 -4.65
CA ILE A 49 24.82 -21.44 -3.37
C ILE A 49 26.32 -21.20 -3.53
N ASN A 50 26.86 -20.23 -2.80
CA ASN A 50 28.29 -19.94 -2.76
C ASN A 50 28.90 -19.97 -1.35
N THR A 51 28.07 -20.08 -0.32
CA THR A 51 28.50 -20.07 1.08
C THR A 51 27.67 -21.05 1.90
N LEU A 52 28.33 -21.89 2.68
CA LEU A 52 27.69 -22.85 3.59
C LEU A 52 27.84 -22.35 5.02
N TRP A 53 26.75 -22.34 5.77
CA TRP A 53 26.77 -22.15 7.21
C TRP A 53 26.42 -23.48 7.87
N LEU A 54 27.38 -24.02 8.62
CA LEU A 54 27.24 -25.26 9.35
C LEU A 54 26.85 -24.99 10.80
N LEU A 55 25.74 -25.59 11.24
CA LEU A 55 25.37 -25.71 12.66
C LEU A 55 26.48 -26.42 13.47
N PRO A 56 26.44 -26.40 14.82
CA PRO A 56 27.53 -26.90 15.63
C PRO A 56 27.82 -28.38 15.34
N PHE A 57 29.09 -28.70 15.13
CA PHE A 57 29.57 -30.06 14.86
C PHE A 57 30.66 -30.51 15.85
N TYR A 58 30.82 -29.76 16.93
CA TYR A 58 31.80 -29.99 17.97
C TYR A 58 31.38 -31.14 18.91
N PRO A 59 32.32 -31.80 19.61
CA PRO A 59 31.98 -32.64 20.73
C PRO A 59 31.07 -31.90 21.72
N SER A 60 29.97 -32.55 22.08
CA SER A 60 28.87 -32.03 22.87
C SER A 60 28.06 -33.24 23.37
N PRO A 61 27.40 -33.16 24.53
CA PRO A 61 26.44 -34.18 24.95
C PRO A 61 25.08 -34.07 24.20
N LEU A 62 24.95 -33.09 23.30
CA LEU A 62 23.79 -32.82 22.44
C LEU A 62 22.50 -32.54 23.23
N ARG A 63 22.62 -31.93 24.41
CA ARG A 63 21.45 -31.55 25.22
C ARG A 63 20.78 -30.28 24.70
N ASP A 64 21.50 -29.48 23.92
CA ASP A 64 20.99 -28.40 23.09
C ASP A 64 21.51 -28.55 21.65
N ASP A 65 21.45 -29.78 21.12
CA ASP A 65 21.79 -30.15 19.74
C ASP A 65 23.16 -29.65 19.23
N GLY A 66 24.14 -29.56 20.14
CA GLY A 66 25.51 -29.17 19.81
C GLY A 66 25.92 -27.77 20.25
N TYR A 67 24.97 -26.92 20.69
CA TYR A 67 25.27 -25.59 21.23
C TYR A 67 25.95 -25.67 22.61
N ASP A 68 25.74 -26.75 23.34
CA ASP A 68 26.46 -27.11 24.55
C ASP A 68 27.82 -27.77 24.22
N ILE A 69 28.80 -26.96 23.81
CA ILE A 69 30.12 -27.44 23.37
C ILE A 69 30.96 -27.97 24.55
N SER A 70 31.47 -29.20 24.44
CA SER A 70 32.40 -29.81 25.40
C SER A 70 33.87 -29.80 24.93
N ASN A 71 34.13 -29.57 23.64
CA ASN A 71 35.47 -29.31 23.11
C ASN A 71 35.43 -28.48 21.81
N TYR A 72 35.94 -27.24 21.86
CA TYR A 72 35.98 -26.33 20.70
C TYR A 72 36.90 -26.74 19.53
N ARG A 73 37.81 -27.70 19.71
CA ARG A 73 38.92 -27.96 18.77
C ARG A 73 38.92 -29.38 18.21
N ASP A 74 37.76 -30.01 18.18
CA ASP A 74 37.59 -31.33 17.61
C ASP A 74 36.20 -31.47 16.96
N ILE A 75 35.94 -32.62 16.34
CA ILE A 75 34.66 -32.96 15.70
C ILE A 75 33.91 -33.96 16.57
N HIS A 76 32.58 -33.82 16.68
CA HIS A 76 31.76 -34.82 17.35
C HIS A 76 31.92 -36.18 16.65
N SER A 77 32.14 -37.25 17.41
CA SER A 77 32.53 -38.55 16.86
C SER A 77 31.51 -39.15 15.87
N THR A 78 30.23 -38.76 15.96
CA THR A 78 29.19 -39.20 15.03
C THR A 78 29.21 -38.47 13.68
N TYR A 79 29.88 -37.32 13.57
CA TYR A 79 29.96 -36.55 12.31
C TYR A 79 31.23 -36.87 11.51
N GLY A 80 32.16 -37.63 12.09
CA GLY A 80 33.44 -38.00 11.51
C GLY A 80 34.61 -37.45 12.33
N THR A 81 35.72 -37.19 11.65
CA THR A 81 36.99 -36.76 12.25
C THR A 81 37.44 -35.40 11.73
N LEU A 82 38.46 -34.80 12.36
CA LEU A 82 39.14 -33.62 11.82
C LEU A 82 39.70 -33.83 10.41
N ALA A 83 40.06 -35.06 10.03
CA ALA A 83 40.51 -35.36 8.68
C ALA A 83 39.36 -35.26 7.66
N ASP A 84 38.19 -35.77 8.02
CA ASP A 84 36.99 -35.69 7.19
C ASP A 84 36.54 -34.24 7.00
N PHE A 85 36.62 -33.42 8.06
CA PHE A 85 36.36 -31.99 7.96
C PHE A 85 37.31 -31.28 6.99
N ARG A 86 38.61 -31.60 7.03
CA ARG A 86 39.59 -31.03 6.09
C ARG A 86 39.31 -31.43 4.64
N ILE A 87 38.89 -32.68 4.42
CA ILE A 87 38.48 -33.15 3.08
C ILE A 87 37.25 -32.38 2.63
N PHE A 88 36.24 -32.24 3.48
CA PHE A 88 35.05 -31.43 3.21
C PHE A 88 35.41 -29.99 2.83
N LEU A 89 36.23 -29.32 3.64
CA LEU A 89 36.62 -27.93 3.42
C LEU A 89 37.36 -27.77 2.08
N LYS A 90 38.27 -28.68 1.76
CA LYS A 90 38.99 -28.71 0.49
C LYS A 90 38.03 -28.91 -0.70
N GLU A 91 37.09 -29.84 -0.61
CA GLU A 91 36.13 -30.13 -1.68
C GLU A 91 35.08 -29.02 -1.86
N ALA A 92 34.72 -28.32 -0.77
CA ALA A 92 33.89 -27.11 -0.82
C ALA A 92 34.62 -25.96 -1.52
N HIS A 93 35.86 -25.66 -1.11
CA HIS A 93 36.68 -24.61 -1.75
C HIS A 93 36.96 -24.90 -3.22
N LYS A 94 37.19 -26.17 -3.60
CA LYS A 94 37.35 -26.60 -5.00
C LYS A 94 36.12 -26.27 -5.86
N ARG A 95 34.95 -26.13 -5.24
CA ARG A 95 33.68 -25.74 -5.89
C ARG A 95 33.35 -24.26 -5.73
N ASN A 96 34.28 -23.46 -5.19
CA ASN A 96 34.10 -22.06 -4.81
C ASN A 96 32.99 -21.85 -3.77
N LEU A 97 32.78 -22.83 -2.89
CA LEU A 97 31.89 -22.72 -1.74
C LEU A 97 32.70 -22.29 -0.52
N LYS A 98 32.36 -21.14 0.06
CA LYS A 98 32.93 -20.67 1.34
C LYS A 98 32.23 -21.37 2.49
N VAL A 99 32.91 -21.51 3.63
CA VAL A 99 32.38 -22.19 4.81
C VAL A 99 32.41 -21.26 6.02
N ILE A 100 31.25 -21.06 6.63
CA ILE A 100 31.02 -20.40 7.90
C ILE A 100 30.67 -21.49 8.92
N THR A 101 31.29 -21.45 10.09
CA THR A 101 30.98 -22.38 11.18
C THR A 101 30.33 -21.64 12.34
N GLU A 102 29.49 -22.32 13.11
CA GLU A 102 29.04 -21.83 14.41
C GLU A 102 30.20 -21.64 15.38
N LEU A 103 30.17 -20.61 16.22
CA LEU A 103 31.03 -20.54 17.39
C LEU A 103 30.25 -19.97 18.57
N VAL A 104 29.90 -20.87 19.51
CA VAL A 104 29.27 -20.53 20.78
C VAL A 104 30.31 -19.97 21.72
N ILE A 105 30.36 -18.65 21.85
CA ILE A 105 31.36 -17.97 22.67
C ILE A 105 30.84 -17.59 24.05
N ASN A 106 29.51 -17.49 24.24
CA ASN A 106 28.92 -17.09 25.52
C ASN A 106 29.12 -18.14 26.61
N HIS A 107 28.92 -19.42 26.28
CA HIS A 107 28.84 -20.50 27.26
C HIS A 107 29.51 -21.78 26.73
N THR A 108 29.68 -22.77 27.61
CA THR A 108 30.12 -24.13 27.26
C THR A 108 29.17 -25.15 27.84
N SER A 109 29.26 -26.42 27.46
CA SER A 109 28.64 -27.50 28.25
C SER A 109 29.21 -27.56 29.67
N ASP A 110 28.39 -27.94 30.64
CA ASP A 110 28.82 -28.35 31.98
C ASP A 110 29.84 -29.51 31.96
N GLN A 111 29.86 -30.32 30.90
CA GLN A 111 30.86 -31.38 30.70
C GLN A 111 32.19 -30.87 30.13
N HIS A 112 32.28 -29.60 29.74
CA HIS A 112 33.52 -29.03 29.22
C HIS A 112 34.64 -29.15 30.27
N PRO A 113 35.88 -29.55 29.90
CA PRO A 113 36.99 -29.67 30.85
C PRO A 113 37.28 -28.41 31.66
N TRP A 114 36.92 -27.24 31.13
CA TRP A 114 37.01 -25.96 31.84
C TRP A 114 36.03 -25.92 33.02
N PHE A 115 34.75 -26.29 32.85
CA PHE A 115 33.76 -26.27 33.93
C PHE A 115 34.07 -27.31 35.00
N GLN A 116 34.42 -28.53 34.57
CA GLN A 116 34.84 -29.61 35.48
C GLN A 116 36.05 -29.20 36.33
N ALA A 117 37.00 -28.46 35.75
CA ALA A 117 38.10 -27.88 36.49
C ALA A 117 37.68 -26.70 37.38
N ALA A 118 36.75 -25.85 36.93
CA ALA A 118 36.29 -24.67 37.67
C ALA A 118 35.50 -25.02 38.94
N ARG A 119 34.61 -26.03 38.86
CA ARG A 119 33.77 -26.45 39.98
C ARG A 119 34.57 -27.07 41.14
N THR A 120 35.76 -27.62 40.86
CA THR A 120 36.68 -28.20 41.86
C THR A 120 37.81 -27.25 42.27
N ALA A 121 38.00 -26.13 41.56
CA ALA A 121 39.10 -25.21 41.82
C ALA A 121 38.82 -24.28 43.01
N PRO A 122 39.87 -23.84 43.75
CA PRO A 122 39.72 -22.89 44.84
C PRO A 122 39.08 -21.57 44.39
N ILE A 123 38.27 -20.97 45.27
CA ILE A 123 37.65 -19.65 45.06
C ILE A 123 38.73 -18.62 44.72
N GLY A 124 38.49 -17.81 43.69
CA GLY A 124 39.42 -16.77 43.22
C GLY A 124 40.55 -17.26 42.30
N SER A 125 40.70 -18.57 42.08
CA SER A 125 41.70 -19.09 41.13
C SER A 125 41.34 -18.78 39.68
N VAL A 126 42.35 -18.75 38.79
CA VAL A 126 42.13 -18.56 37.35
C VAL A 126 41.13 -19.57 36.80
N LYS A 127 41.26 -20.85 37.17
CA LYS A 127 40.35 -21.93 36.72
C LYS A 127 38.93 -21.73 37.22
N ARG A 128 38.73 -21.34 38.49
CA ARG A 128 37.40 -21.04 39.04
C ARG A 128 36.73 -19.90 38.26
N ASN A 129 37.49 -18.85 37.99
CA ASN A 129 37.02 -17.64 37.32
C ASN A 129 36.85 -17.79 35.80
N TYR A 130 36.90 -18.99 35.23
CA TYR A 130 36.47 -19.21 33.85
C TYR A 130 34.96 -19.06 33.69
N TYR A 131 34.20 -19.21 34.78
CA TYR A 131 32.74 -19.09 34.82
C TYR A 131 32.33 -18.06 35.87
N VAL A 132 31.07 -17.64 35.82
CA VAL A 132 30.50 -16.65 36.73
C VAL A 132 29.86 -17.36 37.92
N TRP A 133 30.34 -17.07 39.14
CA TRP A 133 29.91 -17.71 40.38
C TRP A 133 29.30 -16.70 41.36
N SER A 134 28.36 -17.16 42.18
CA SER A 134 27.75 -16.38 43.26
C SER A 134 27.35 -17.26 44.46
N ASN A 135 27.33 -16.70 45.65
CA ASN A 135 26.80 -17.36 46.85
C ASN A 135 25.27 -17.16 47.00
N THR A 136 24.66 -16.38 46.11
CA THR A 136 23.24 -16.01 46.14
C THR A 136 22.70 -15.84 44.72
N ILE A 137 21.41 -16.08 44.55
CA ILE A 137 20.68 -15.84 43.29
C ILE A 137 20.26 -14.37 43.12
N LYS A 138 20.55 -13.49 44.09
CA LYS A 138 20.14 -12.06 44.10
C LYS A 138 20.99 -11.13 43.24
N ARG A 139 21.97 -11.67 42.50
CA ARG A 139 22.74 -10.87 41.54
C ARG A 139 22.01 -10.88 40.20
N TYR A 140 22.06 -9.76 39.49
CA TYR A 140 21.47 -9.63 38.16
C TYR A 140 19.94 -9.83 38.13
N GLU A 141 19.21 -9.40 39.17
CA GLU A 141 17.75 -9.63 39.33
C GLU A 141 16.90 -9.05 38.18
N ASP A 142 17.38 -7.99 37.51
CA ASP A 142 16.67 -7.33 36.40
C ASP A 142 16.80 -8.05 35.05
N THR A 143 17.45 -9.23 35.01
CA THR A 143 17.68 -9.99 33.77
C THR A 143 16.53 -10.94 33.47
N ARG A 144 16.03 -10.91 32.24
CA ARG A 144 15.02 -11.87 31.78
C ARG A 144 15.58 -13.30 31.67
N ILE A 145 14.68 -14.28 31.72
CA ILE A 145 14.98 -15.68 31.39
C ILE A 145 14.60 -15.91 29.93
N ILE A 146 15.50 -16.50 29.13
CA ILE A 146 15.27 -16.73 27.69
C ILE A 146 14.38 -17.97 27.51
N PHE A 147 14.78 -19.13 28.06
CA PHE A 147 14.03 -20.38 27.97
C PHE A 147 13.03 -20.53 29.12
N THR A 148 12.00 -19.68 29.11
CA THR A 148 10.97 -19.60 30.16
C THR A 148 10.20 -20.90 30.40
N ASP A 149 10.09 -21.75 29.38
CA ASP A 149 9.36 -23.02 29.47
C ASP A 149 10.14 -24.10 30.26
N THR A 150 11.45 -23.91 30.45
CA THR A 150 12.34 -24.91 31.08
C THR A 150 13.04 -24.37 32.33
N GLU A 151 13.64 -23.19 32.25
CA GLU A 151 14.47 -22.63 33.33
C GLU A 151 13.67 -21.70 34.24
N LYS A 152 13.87 -21.83 35.55
CA LYS A 152 13.19 -21.00 36.57
C LYS A 152 14.05 -19.84 37.06
N SER A 153 15.33 -19.87 36.75
CA SER A 153 16.33 -18.88 37.15
C SER A 153 17.52 -18.96 36.21
N ASN A 154 18.25 -17.85 36.06
CA ASN A 154 19.55 -17.82 35.38
C ASN A 154 20.71 -18.25 36.31
N TRP A 155 20.39 -18.69 37.54
CA TRP A 155 21.35 -19.23 38.49
C TRP A 155 21.02 -20.68 38.86
N ALA A 156 21.99 -21.58 38.71
CA ALA A 156 21.88 -22.98 39.12
C ALA A 156 22.88 -23.32 40.22
N TRP A 157 22.47 -24.12 41.20
CA TRP A 157 23.33 -24.58 42.29
C TRP A 157 24.24 -25.72 41.84
N ASP A 158 25.55 -25.61 42.07
CA ASP A 158 26.49 -26.71 41.85
C ASP A 158 26.94 -27.32 43.19
N GLU A 159 26.63 -28.60 43.37
CA GLU A 159 26.89 -29.33 44.62
C GLU A 159 28.38 -29.52 44.94
N THR A 160 29.25 -29.54 43.92
CA THR A 160 30.71 -29.70 44.13
C THR A 160 31.36 -28.38 44.51
N ALA A 161 30.89 -27.31 43.88
CA ALA A 161 31.38 -25.96 44.06
C ALA A 161 30.80 -25.25 45.29
N HIS A 162 29.70 -25.79 45.86
CA HIS A 162 28.89 -25.18 46.91
C HIS A 162 28.56 -23.70 46.63
N ALA A 163 28.22 -23.40 45.38
CA ALA A 163 27.91 -22.05 44.91
C ALA A 163 26.97 -22.12 43.71
N TYR A 164 26.29 -21.02 43.43
CA TYR A 164 25.53 -20.84 42.21
C TYR A 164 26.46 -20.44 41.05
N TYR A 165 26.16 -20.92 39.85
CA TYR A 165 26.78 -20.45 38.61
C TYR A 165 25.72 -19.86 37.67
N TRP A 166 26.14 -18.92 36.85
CA TRP A 166 25.28 -18.21 35.90
C TRP A 166 25.12 -19.02 34.61
N HIS A 167 23.91 -18.96 34.04
CA HIS A 167 23.59 -19.46 32.71
C HIS A 167 22.45 -18.63 32.11
N ARG A 168 22.59 -18.19 30.85
CA ARG A 168 21.50 -17.49 30.12
C ARG A 168 20.54 -18.43 29.41
N PHE A 169 21.03 -19.61 29.09
CA PHE A 169 20.32 -20.69 28.41
C PHE A 169 20.02 -21.80 29.43
N PHE A 170 20.17 -23.07 29.07
CA PHE A 170 19.95 -24.16 30.01
C PHE A 170 21.01 -24.19 31.11
N SER A 171 20.64 -24.75 32.27
CA SER A 171 21.55 -24.96 33.40
C SER A 171 22.80 -25.76 33.02
N HIS A 172 22.73 -26.65 32.03
CA HIS A 172 23.91 -27.38 31.54
C HIS A 172 24.77 -26.59 30.54
N GLN A 173 24.50 -25.30 30.35
CA GLN A 173 25.24 -24.34 29.53
C GLN A 173 25.81 -23.21 30.41
N PRO A 174 26.74 -23.48 31.33
CA PRO A 174 27.34 -22.46 32.18
C PRO A 174 28.06 -21.37 31.36
N ASP A 175 27.77 -20.11 31.69
CA ASP A 175 28.29 -18.93 31.00
C ASP A 175 29.76 -18.67 31.34
N LEU A 176 30.53 -18.34 30.30
CA LEU A 176 31.93 -17.98 30.41
C LEU A 176 32.10 -16.56 30.96
N ASN A 177 33.03 -16.40 31.89
CA ASN A 177 33.29 -15.10 32.49
C ASN A 177 34.24 -14.25 31.63
N PHE A 178 33.66 -13.38 30.81
CA PHE A 178 34.43 -12.51 29.91
C PHE A 178 35.19 -11.37 30.60
N ALA A 179 34.92 -11.08 31.88
CA ALA A 179 35.77 -10.19 32.67
C ALA A 179 37.16 -10.82 32.96
N ASN A 180 37.31 -12.14 32.77
CA ASN A 180 38.58 -12.84 32.89
C ASN A 180 39.35 -12.84 31.54
N PRO A 181 40.52 -12.17 31.44
CA PRO A 181 41.28 -12.12 30.18
C PRO A 181 41.79 -13.49 29.71
N HIS A 182 41.83 -14.51 30.58
CA HIS A 182 42.17 -15.87 30.17
C HIS A 182 41.06 -16.55 29.34
N VAL A 183 39.79 -16.17 29.56
CA VAL A 183 38.64 -16.63 28.76
C VAL A 183 38.74 -16.06 27.35
N VAL A 184 38.93 -14.74 27.21
CA VAL A 184 39.13 -14.08 25.91
C VAL A 184 40.27 -14.72 25.12
N LYS A 185 41.41 -14.99 25.77
CA LYS A 185 42.56 -15.70 25.15
C LYS A 185 42.25 -17.16 24.78
N ALA A 186 41.35 -17.83 25.49
CA ALA A 186 40.94 -19.20 25.18
C ALA A 186 40.04 -19.23 23.95
N ILE A 187 39.06 -18.31 23.87
CA ILE A 187 38.17 -18.15 22.71
C ILE A 187 38.96 -17.75 21.46
N LEU A 188 39.89 -16.78 21.55
CA LEU A 188 40.76 -16.43 20.42
C LEU A 188 41.57 -17.62 19.89
N ARG A 189 42.01 -18.53 20.77
CA ARG A 189 42.72 -19.75 20.35
C ARG A 189 41.80 -20.75 19.66
N ALA A 190 40.55 -20.87 20.10
CA ALA A 190 39.54 -21.67 19.42
C ALA A 190 39.22 -21.10 18.02
N MET A 191 39.06 -19.78 17.91
CA MET A 191 38.84 -19.10 16.63
C MET A 191 39.99 -19.34 15.65
N ARG A 192 41.24 -19.09 16.09
CA ARG A 192 42.45 -19.28 15.28
C ARG A 192 42.58 -20.71 14.77
N PHE A 193 42.28 -21.71 15.61
CA PHE A 193 42.35 -23.11 15.21
C PHE A 193 41.56 -23.42 13.94
N TRP A 194 40.34 -22.90 13.80
CA TRP A 194 39.51 -23.13 12.61
C TRP A 194 39.88 -22.22 11.43
N PHE A 195 40.26 -20.97 11.68
CA PHE A 195 40.76 -20.08 10.63
C PHE A 195 42.09 -20.54 10.03
N ASP A 196 42.99 -21.10 10.83
CA ASP A 196 44.22 -21.76 10.39
C ASP A 196 43.94 -22.96 9.48
N MET A 197 42.82 -23.66 9.70
CA MET A 197 42.38 -24.74 8.80
C MET A 197 41.81 -24.25 7.47
N GLY A 198 41.38 -22.98 7.39
CA GLY A 198 40.84 -22.38 6.17
C GLY A 198 39.33 -22.05 6.23
N VAL A 199 38.68 -22.15 7.38
CA VAL A 199 37.29 -21.68 7.55
C VAL A 199 37.21 -20.19 7.17
N ASN A 200 36.16 -19.79 6.45
CA ASN A 200 36.04 -18.45 5.87
C ASN A 200 35.32 -17.45 6.79
N GLY A 201 34.57 -17.93 7.78
CA GLY A 201 33.90 -17.06 8.74
C GLY A 201 33.33 -17.82 9.91
N MET A 202 32.88 -17.09 10.92
CA MET A 202 32.20 -17.65 12.09
C MET A 202 30.91 -16.91 12.36
N ARG A 203 29.83 -17.65 12.58
CA ARG A 203 28.62 -17.09 13.18
C ARG A 203 28.83 -17.12 14.69
N LEU A 204 28.87 -15.94 15.29
CA LEU A 204 29.05 -15.78 16.72
C LEU A 204 27.67 -15.87 17.35
N ASP A 205 27.46 -16.93 18.12
CA ASP A 205 26.21 -17.24 18.80
C ASP A 205 26.11 -16.52 20.15
N ALA A 206 24.91 -16.09 20.52
CA ALA A 206 24.58 -15.53 21.82
C ALA A 206 25.41 -14.30 22.22
N ILE A 207 25.87 -13.50 21.25
CA ILE A 207 26.80 -12.40 21.52
C ILE A 207 26.25 -11.25 22.36
N PRO A 208 24.93 -10.99 22.47
CA PRO A 208 24.45 -9.95 23.38
C PRO A 208 24.73 -10.18 24.86
N TYR A 209 25.06 -11.41 25.23
CA TYR A 209 25.01 -11.85 26.61
C TYR A 209 26.38 -12.05 27.28
N LEU A 210 27.49 -11.71 26.60
CA LEU A 210 28.85 -12.07 27.05
C LEU A 210 29.24 -11.47 28.41
N CYS A 211 28.72 -10.30 28.76
CA CYS A 211 29.10 -9.58 29.98
C CYS A 211 27.88 -9.24 30.83
N GLU A 212 28.05 -9.31 32.15
CA GLU A 212 27.00 -9.02 33.12
C GLU A 212 27.41 -7.93 34.14
N ARG A 213 26.48 -7.05 34.49
CA ARG A 213 26.56 -5.95 35.47
C ARG A 213 25.26 -5.85 36.27
N ASP A 214 25.40 -5.69 37.58
CA ASP A 214 24.26 -5.46 38.47
C ASP A 214 23.56 -4.14 38.12
N GLY A 215 22.22 -4.14 38.15
CA GLY A 215 21.37 -2.99 37.77
C GLY A 215 21.21 -2.76 36.27
N THR A 216 21.48 -3.76 35.44
CA THR A 216 21.31 -3.71 33.97
C THR A 216 20.55 -4.94 33.49
N SER A 217 20.09 -4.91 32.24
CA SER A 217 19.47 -6.07 31.57
C SER A 217 20.45 -7.21 31.26
N ASN A 218 21.77 -6.96 31.34
CA ASN A 218 22.82 -7.89 30.92
C ASN A 218 22.73 -8.29 29.44
N GLU A 219 22.26 -7.37 28.61
CA GLU A 219 22.22 -7.48 27.15
C GLU A 219 22.86 -6.23 26.55
N ASN A 220 23.61 -6.39 25.45
CA ASN A 220 24.18 -5.27 24.67
C ASN A 220 25.11 -4.34 25.49
N LEU A 221 25.76 -4.85 26.53
CA LEU A 221 26.61 -4.00 27.39
C LEU A 221 27.83 -3.46 26.61
N PRO A 222 28.30 -2.23 26.88
CA PRO A 222 29.48 -1.66 26.21
C PRO A 222 30.73 -2.55 26.31
N GLU A 223 30.89 -3.29 27.41
CA GLU A 223 32.00 -4.24 27.56
C GLU A 223 31.89 -5.45 26.63
N THR A 224 30.67 -5.91 26.32
CA THR A 224 30.43 -6.93 25.30
C THR A 224 30.96 -6.46 23.94
N HIS A 225 30.57 -5.25 23.53
CA HIS A 225 31.05 -4.63 22.29
C HIS A 225 32.57 -4.46 22.28
N ALA A 226 33.16 -3.97 23.38
CA ALA A 226 34.61 -3.83 23.50
C ALA A 226 35.36 -5.17 23.33
N ILE A 227 34.79 -6.27 23.81
CA ILE A 227 35.34 -7.61 23.62
C ILE A 227 35.24 -8.03 22.17
N ILE A 228 34.11 -7.81 21.51
CA ILE A 228 33.93 -8.15 20.09
C ILE A 228 34.91 -7.36 19.22
N LYS A 229 35.08 -6.05 19.46
CA LYS A 229 36.12 -5.23 18.82
C LYS A 229 37.51 -5.80 19.01
N HIS A 230 37.84 -6.23 20.24
CA HIS A 230 39.12 -6.86 20.52
C HIS A 230 39.32 -8.18 19.77
N LEU A 231 38.28 -9.02 19.68
CA LEU A 231 38.30 -10.26 18.90
C LEU A 231 38.52 -9.97 17.42
N ARG A 232 37.77 -9.02 16.86
CA ARG A 232 37.87 -8.60 15.47
C ARG A 232 39.26 -8.08 15.14
N ALA A 233 39.75 -7.09 15.88
CA ALA A 233 41.08 -6.51 15.68
C ALA A 233 42.20 -7.55 15.79
N SER A 234 42.08 -8.51 16.71
CA SER A 234 43.08 -9.56 16.92
C SER A 234 43.13 -10.60 15.80
N LEU A 235 42.05 -10.78 15.04
CA LEU A 235 41.98 -11.72 13.92
C LEU A 235 42.28 -11.05 12.60
N ASP A 236 41.87 -9.80 12.39
CA ASP A 236 42.21 -9.02 11.19
C ASP A 236 43.73 -8.81 11.04
N GLN A 237 44.48 -8.83 12.16
CA GLN A 237 45.96 -8.82 12.13
C GLN A 237 46.58 -10.08 11.51
N CYS A 238 45.88 -11.21 11.56
CA CYS A 238 46.41 -12.52 11.16
C CYS A 238 45.75 -13.08 9.90
N TYR A 239 44.49 -12.72 9.64
CA TYR A 239 43.70 -13.28 8.56
C TYR A 239 43.01 -12.17 7.78
N ASN A 240 43.29 -12.13 6.48
CA ASN A 240 42.51 -11.33 5.54
C ASN A 240 41.25 -12.11 5.12
N ASN A 241 40.17 -11.40 4.80
CA ASN A 241 38.98 -11.96 4.15
C ASN A 241 38.22 -13.02 4.98
N ARG A 242 38.27 -12.91 6.30
CA ARG A 242 37.46 -13.70 7.24
C ARG A 242 36.34 -12.83 7.80
N ILE A 243 35.20 -13.44 8.10
CA ILE A 243 34.04 -12.70 8.59
C ILE A 243 33.56 -13.18 9.96
N PHE A 244 32.92 -12.26 10.66
CA PHE A 244 32.03 -12.53 11.78
C PHE A 244 30.60 -12.22 11.37
N LEU A 245 29.71 -13.17 11.63
CA LEU A 245 28.26 -13.02 11.51
C LEU A 245 27.66 -13.01 12.91
N ALA A 246 27.12 -11.88 13.34
CA ALA A 246 26.49 -11.70 14.64
C ALA A 246 25.08 -12.29 14.68
N GLU A 247 24.83 -13.17 15.65
CA GLU A 247 23.48 -13.43 16.13
C GLU A 247 23.15 -12.48 17.29
N ALA A 248 22.48 -11.38 16.95
CA ALA A 248 21.88 -10.48 17.91
C ALA A 248 20.38 -10.32 17.58
N ASN A 249 19.53 -11.10 18.26
CA ASN A 249 18.08 -10.96 18.16
C ASN A 249 17.61 -9.81 19.04
N GLN A 250 17.75 -8.57 18.55
CA GLN A 250 17.46 -7.32 19.28
C GLN A 250 16.70 -6.35 18.35
N TRP A 251 16.30 -5.18 18.86
CA TRP A 251 15.70 -4.11 18.06
C TRP A 251 16.71 -3.52 17.04
N PRO A 252 16.27 -2.91 15.92
CA PRO A 252 17.16 -2.46 14.84
C PRO A 252 18.34 -1.59 15.29
N GLU A 253 18.09 -0.65 16.20
CA GLU A 253 19.07 0.26 16.78
C GLU A 253 20.16 -0.47 17.59
N ASP A 254 19.78 -1.51 18.34
CA ASP A 254 20.71 -2.29 19.13
C ASP A 254 21.52 -3.25 18.26
N VAL A 255 20.91 -3.84 17.23
CA VAL A 255 21.63 -4.73 16.29
C VAL A 255 22.67 -3.93 15.48
N ARG A 256 22.38 -2.66 15.17
CA ARG A 256 23.32 -1.78 14.47
C ARG A 256 24.65 -1.64 15.21
N GLU A 257 24.64 -1.60 16.54
CA GLU A 257 25.87 -1.42 17.34
C GLU A 257 26.85 -2.58 17.16
N TYR A 258 26.39 -3.79 16.82
CA TYR A 258 27.27 -4.95 16.57
C TYR A 258 28.10 -4.85 15.28
N PHE A 259 27.85 -3.83 14.45
CA PHE A 259 28.76 -3.49 13.35
C PHE A 259 29.88 -2.53 13.78
N GLY A 260 29.74 -1.88 14.95
CA GLY A 260 30.63 -0.82 15.42
C GLY A 260 30.74 0.31 14.39
N ASP A 261 31.94 0.82 14.21
CA ASP A 261 32.30 1.76 13.13
C ASP A 261 32.86 1.00 11.91
N GLY A 262 32.45 -0.26 11.73
CA GLY A 262 33.03 -1.22 10.79
C GLY A 262 34.13 -2.09 11.41
N ASP A 263 34.30 -2.03 12.73
CA ASP A 263 35.36 -2.64 13.53
C ASP A 263 34.89 -3.76 14.49
N GLU A 264 33.62 -4.17 14.40
CA GLU A 264 33.05 -5.32 15.15
C GLU A 264 32.72 -6.50 14.21
N CYS A 265 31.44 -6.82 14.02
CA CYS A 265 31.01 -7.88 13.12
C CYS A 265 30.89 -7.36 11.68
N HIS A 266 31.17 -8.22 10.71
CA HIS A 266 31.04 -7.90 9.29
C HIS A 266 29.58 -8.03 8.85
N MET A 267 28.87 -8.98 9.46
CA MET A 267 27.47 -9.26 9.20
C MET A 267 26.69 -9.37 10.49
N ALA A 268 25.40 -9.07 10.45
CA ALA A 268 24.45 -9.37 11.51
C ALA A 268 23.14 -9.85 10.89
N PHE A 269 22.42 -10.75 11.57
CA PHE A 269 21.08 -11.14 11.13
C PHE A 269 20.10 -9.97 11.21
N HIS A 270 19.30 -9.80 10.17
CA HIS A 270 18.23 -8.80 10.18
C HIS A 270 16.96 -9.36 10.85
N PHE A 271 17.06 -9.73 12.13
CA PHE A 271 15.93 -10.23 12.92
C PHE A 271 14.70 -9.32 12.89
N PRO A 272 14.81 -7.98 12.95
CA PRO A 272 13.63 -7.12 12.94
C PRO A 272 12.78 -7.24 11.67
N LEU A 273 13.41 -7.41 10.50
CA LEU A 273 12.71 -7.49 9.21
C LEU A 273 11.95 -8.80 9.05
N MET A 274 12.50 -9.92 9.53
CA MET A 274 11.96 -11.25 9.28
C MET A 274 10.48 -11.37 9.68
N PRO A 275 10.04 -11.08 10.93
CA PRO A 275 8.63 -11.18 11.30
C PRO A 275 7.73 -10.23 10.50
N ARG A 276 8.23 -9.05 10.12
CA ARG A 276 7.45 -8.05 9.38
C ARG A 276 7.18 -8.48 7.94
N ILE A 277 8.04 -9.30 7.34
CA ILE A 277 7.74 -9.91 6.03
C ILE A 277 6.52 -10.84 6.15
N PHE A 278 6.47 -11.69 7.17
CA PHE A 278 5.30 -12.56 7.41
C PHE A 278 4.04 -11.73 7.69
N MET A 279 4.14 -10.74 8.59
CA MET A 279 3.01 -9.85 8.89
C MET A 279 2.48 -9.12 7.66
N ALA A 280 3.36 -8.60 6.80
CA ALA A 280 2.97 -7.85 5.61
C ALA A 280 2.19 -8.72 4.60
N VAL A 281 2.59 -9.99 4.44
CA VAL A 281 1.85 -10.96 3.62
C VAL A 281 0.51 -11.34 4.27
N ALA A 282 0.48 -11.54 5.59
CA ALA A 282 -0.76 -11.85 6.31
C ALA A 282 -1.77 -10.71 6.31
N GLN A 283 -1.31 -9.46 6.45
CA GLN A 283 -2.14 -8.26 6.47
C GLN A 283 -2.49 -7.74 5.07
N GLU A 284 -1.90 -8.31 4.03
CA GLU A 284 -1.92 -7.78 2.66
C GLU A 284 -1.52 -6.30 2.59
N ASP A 285 -0.56 -5.87 3.42
CA ASP A 285 -0.14 -4.47 3.55
C ASP A 285 1.38 -4.37 3.61
N ARG A 286 1.96 -3.51 2.78
CA ARG A 286 3.40 -3.25 2.74
C ARG A 286 3.94 -2.50 3.96
N HIS A 287 3.06 -1.89 4.76
CA HIS A 287 3.44 -0.99 5.84
C HIS A 287 4.43 -1.60 6.86
N PRO A 288 4.25 -2.83 7.38
CA PRO A 288 5.18 -3.40 8.37
C PRO A 288 6.62 -3.49 7.86
N ILE A 289 6.82 -3.80 6.57
CA ILE A 289 8.16 -3.88 5.95
C ILE A 289 8.76 -2.48 5.81
N ILE A 290 7.99 -1.50 5.31
CA ILE A 290 8.48 -0.14 5.08
C ILE A 290 8.81 0.54 6.40
N GLU A 291 7.96 0.37 7.41
CA GLU A 291 8.15 0.97 8.73
C GLU A 291 9.43 0.46 9.39
N ILE A 292 9.64 -0.87 9.46
CA ILE A 292 10.82 -1.42 10.12
C ILE A 292 12.12 -1.08 9.39
N LEU A 293 12.09 -1.01 8.05
CA LEU A 293 13.26 -0.61 7.27
C LEU A 293 13.55 0.89 7.38
N ALA A 294 12.53 1.73 7.54
CA ALA A 294 12.72 3.16 7.80
C ALA A 294 13.32 3.41 9.21
N GLN A 295 13.05 2.53 10.17
CA GLN A 295 13.63 2.57 11.52
C GLN A 295 15.02 1.94 11.60
N THR A 296 15.42 1.14 10.59
CA THR A 296 16.72 0.45 10.59
C THR A 296 17.83 1.44 10.23
N PRO A 297 18.80 1.72 11.14
CA PRO A 297 19.86 2.68 10.86
C PRO A 297 20.81 2.24 9.73
N GLU A 298 21.49 3.21 9.11
CA GLU A 298 22.56 2.92 8.14
C GLU A 298 23.72 2.16 8.79
N ILE A 299 24.24 1.16 8.09
CA ILE A 299 25.37 0.33 8.53
C ILE A 299 26.68 0.80 7.87
N PRO A 300 27.86 0.49 8.45
CA PRO A 300 29.15 0.82 7.84
C PRO A 300 29.30 0.25 6.43
N GLU A 301 30.05 0.92 5.55
CA GLU A 301 30.21 0.50 4.14
C GLU A 301 30.84 -0.89 3.98
N ASN A 302 31.65 -1.34 4.95
CA ASN A 302 32.22 -2.69 4.96
C ASN A 302 31.30 -3.72 5.63
N SER A 303 30.12 -3.35 6.12
CA SER A 303 29.20 -4.24 6.81
C SER A 303 28.03 -4.69 5.93
N GLN A 304 27.30 -5.73 6.34
CA GLN A 304 26.19 -6.29 5.57
C GLN A 304 25.13 -6.97 6.43
N TRP A 305 23.85 -6.74 6.14
CA TRP A 305 22.75 -7.50 6.71
C TRP A 305 22.70 -8.95 6.17
N ALA A 306 22.46 -9.92 7.05
CA ALA A 306 22.15 -11.29 6.70
C ALA A 306 20.63 -11.50 6.76
N LEU A 307 20.00 -11.72 5.60
CA LEU A 307 18.56 -11.85 5.47
C LEU A 307 18.16 -13.32 5.55
N PHE A 308 17.06 -13.64 6.21
CA PHE A 308 16.55 -15.00 6.30
C PHE A 308 15.02 -14.98 6.50
N LEU A 309 14.36 -16.06 6.10
CA LEU A 309 12.93 -16.26 6.37
C LEU A 309 12.72 -17.18 7.57
N ARG A 310 13.46 -18.28 7.60
CA ARG A 310 13.45 -19.29 8.66
C ARG A 310 14.88 -19.78 8.89
N ASN A 311 15.06 -20.46 10.01
CA ASN A 311 16.31 -21.05 10.44
C ASN A 311 16.00 -22.35 11.21
N HIS A 312 17.02 -22.92 11.85
CA HIS A 312 16.91 -24.10 12.69
C HIS A 312 16.19 -23.93 14.04
N ASP A 313 15.79 -22.71 14.40
CA ASP A 313 15.04 -22.41 15.61
C ASP A 313 13.58 -22.09 15.26
N GLU A 314 12.78 -21.71 16.25
CA GLU A 314 11.47 -21.13 16.04
C GLU A 314 11.53 -19.79 15.30
N LEU A 315 10.41 -19.39 14.73
CA LEU A 315 10.19 -18.01 14.30
C LEU A 315 10.06 -17.18 15.58
N THR A 316 11.16 -16.55 16.00
CA THR A 316 11.21 -15.74 17.21
C THR A 316 10.29 -14.51 17.09
N LEU A 317 9.54 -14.24 18.15
CA LEU A 317 8.65 -13.10 18.35
C LEU A 317 9.02 -12.37 19.65
N GLU A 318 10.29 -12.42 20.04
CA GLU A 318 10.80 -11.68 21.19
C GLU A 318 10.80 -10.17 20.91
N MET A 319 11.34 -9.77 19.76
CA MET A 319 11.56 -8.37 19.34
C MET A 319 10.41 -7.85 18.46
N VAL A 320 9.19 -8.11 18.91
CA VAL A 320 7.95 -7.55 18.39
C VAL A 320 7.08 -7.06 19.56
N THR A 321 6.16 -6.14 19.32
CA THR A 321 5.21 -5.69 20.33
C THR A 321 4.24 -6.81 20.72
N ASP A 322 3.64 -6.74 21.90
CA ASP A 322 2.69 -7.76 22.37
C ASP A 322 1.53 -7.98 21.40
N ARG A 323 1.00 -6.89 20.81
CA ARG A 323 -0.08 -6.96 19.81
C ARG A 323 0.35 -7.65 18.51
N GLU A 324 1.57 -7.39 18.04
CA GLU A 324 2.12 -8.06 16.86
C GLU A 324 2.35 -9.55 17.14
N ARG A 325 2.83 -9.88 18.34
CA ARG A 325 3.03 -11.28 18.77
C ARG A 325 1.72 -12.05 18.78
N ASP A 326 0.67 -11.49 19.37
CA ASP A 326 -0.65 -12.10 19.40
C ASP A 326 -1.21 -12.30 17.99
N TYR A 327 -1.06 -11.29 17.12
CA TYR A 327 -1.46 -11.41 15.72
C TYR A 327 -0.72 -12.56 15.02
N MET A 328 0.61 -12.64 15.16
CA MET A 328 1.42 -13.71 14.58
C MET A 328 1.02 -15.10 15.09
N TYR A 329 0.69 -15.22 16.38
CA TYR A 329 0.18 -16.48 16.93
C TYR A 329 -1.17 -16.87 16.34
N HIS A 330 -2.11 -15.94 16.21
CA HIS A 330 -3.42 -16.21 15.63
C HIS A 330 -3.33 -16.62 14.16
N THR A 331 -2.46 -15.97 13.39
CA THR A 331 -2.31 -16.25 11.95
C THR A 331 -1.51 -17.53 11.66
N TYR A 332 -0.39 -17.74 12.34
CA TYR A 332 0.60 -18.75 11.94
C TYR A 332 0.72 -19.96 12.89
N ALA A 333 0.16 -19.85 14.11
CA ALA A 333 0.21 -20.87 15.15
C ALA A 333 -1.17 -21.11 15.77
N SER A 334 -2.13 -21.49 14.91
CA SER A 334 -3.48 -21.90 15.32
C SER A 334 -3.46 -23.12 16.25
N ASP A 335 -2.54 -24.06 16.03
CA ASP A 335 -2.22 -25.13 16.99
C ASP A 335 -1.30 -24.58 18.09
N PRO A 336 -1.72 -24.58 19.37
CA PRO A 336 -0.88 -24.14 20.49
C PRO A 336 0.43 -24.93 20.62
N GLN A 337 0.47 -26.20 20.18
CA GLN A 337 1.72 -26.98 20.18
C GLN A 337 2.75 -26.44 19.18
N ALA A 338 2.36 -25.62 18.21
CA ALA A 338 3.31 -24.96 17.32
C ALA A 338 4.02 -23.77 17.98
N ARG A 339 3.60 -23.35 19.18
CA ARG A 339 4.23 -22.28 19.97
C ARG A 339 5.30 -22.89 20.89
N LEU A 340 6.40 -22.17 21.05
CA LEU A 340 7.51 -22.55 21.94
C LEU A 340 8.22 -21.27 22.40
N ASN A 341 8.50 -21.13 23.69
CA ASN A 341 9.02 -19.89 24.27
C ASN A 341 8.18 -18.68 23.80
N LEU A 342 8.82 -17.67 23.22
CA LEU A 342 8.18 -16.54 22.55
C LEU A 342 8.31 -16.64 21.02
N GLY A 343 7.89 -17.77 20.43
CA GLY A 343 7.95 -17.95 18.97
C GLY A 343 7.14 -19.13 18.41
N ILE A 344 7.32 -19.39 17.11
CA ILE A 344 6.55 -20.40 16.33
C ILE A 344 7.49 -21.43 15.69
N ARG A 345 7.46 -22.67 16.17
CA ARG A 345 8.37 -23.76 15.74
C ARG A 345 7.90 -24.49 14.47
N ARG A 346 7.73 -23.73 13.38
CA ARG A 346 7.30 -24.25 12.07
C ARG A 346 8.27 -23.90 10.95
N ARG A 347 8.26 -24.68 9.87
CA ARG A 347 9.00 -24.43 8.62
C ARG A 347 8.27 -23.45 7.70
N LEU A 348 8.97 -22.94 6.68
CA LEU A 348 8.43 -21.95 5.75
C LEU A 348 7.18 -22.47 5.00
N ALA A 349 7.25 -23.65 4.39
CA ALA A 349 6.13 -24.17 3.60
C ALA A 349 4.86 -24.40 4.45
N PRO A 350 4.93 -25.00 5.65
CA PRO A 350 3.80 -25.09 6.57
C PRO A 350 3.27 -23.73 7.07
N LEU A 351 4.14 -22.75 7.32
CA LEU A 351 3.72 -21.37 7.65
C LEU A 351 2.94 -20.72 6.51
N MET A 352 3.28 -21.04 5.26
CA MET A 352 2.57 -20.59 4.06
C MET A 352 1.39 -21.48 3.67
N GLU A 353 0.99 -22.44 4.52
CA GLU A 353 -0.11 -23.38 4.29
C GLU A 353 0.07 -24.23 3.01
N GLY A 354 1.32 -24.47 2.61
CA GLY A 354 1.65 -25.17 1.37
C GLY A 354 1.40 -24.33 0.09
N SER A 355 1.01 -23.06 0.22
CA SER A 355 0.78 -22.18 -0.92
C SER A 355 2.08 -21.86 -1.65
N ARG A 356 2.21 -22.40 -2.86
CA ARG A 356 3.38 -22.17 -3.69
C ARG A 356 3.59 -20.68 -4.01
N ALA A 357 2.54 -19.95 -4.35
CA ALA A 357 2.64 -18.54 -4.70
C ALA A 357 3.17 -17.71 -3.52
N LYS A 358 2.71 -17.98 -2.28
CA LYS A 358 3.25 -17.35 -1.08
C LYS A 358 4.74 -17.69 -0.88
N ILE A 359 5.14 -18.97 -1.03
CA ILE A 359 6.55 -19.38 -0.90
C ILE A 359 7.44 -18.67 -1.93
N GLU A 360 6.98 -18.53 -3.17
CA GLU A 360 7.70 -17.79 -4.22
C GLU A 360 7.84 -16.30 -3.88
N LEU A 361 6.75 -15.66 -3.42
CA LEU A 361 6.78 -14.26 -2.96
C LEU A 361 7.78 -14.07 -1.81
N MET A 362 7.74 -14.92 -0.79
CA MET A 362 8.62 -14.81 0.37
C MET A 362 10.09 -14.94 -0.05
N ASN A 363 10.41 -15.91 -0.92
CA ASN A 363 11.77 -16.09 -1.43
C ASN A 363 12.20 -14.96 -2.37
N SER A 364 11.29 -14.35 -3.13
CA SER A 364 11.62 -13.18 -3.94
C SER A 364 11.98 -11.99 -3.05
N LEU A 365 11.22 -11.74 -1.99
CA LEU A 365 11.56 -10.70 -1.01
C LEU A 365 12.92 -10.97 -0.34
N LEU A 366 13.17 -12.21 0.10
CA LEU A 366 14.46 -12.63 0.66
C LEU A 366 15.64 -12.34 -0.30
N LEU A 367 15.47 -12.65 -1.58
CA LEU A 367 16.55 -12.58 -2.56
C LEU A 367 16.74 -11.16 -3.16
N SER A 368 15.77 -10.26 -2.99
CA SER A 368 15.80 -8.91 -3.59
C SER A 368 15.89 -7.74 -2.60
N MET A 369 15.70 -7.98 -1.30
CA MET A 369 15.95 -6.99 -0.24
C MET A 369 17.44 -6.72 -0.01
N PRO A 370 17.83 -5.60 0.64
CA PRO A 370 19.23 -5.23 0.84
C PRO A 370 19.92 -6.14 1.87
N GLY A 371 20.81 -7.00 1.37
CA GLY A 371 21.60 -7.89 2.21
C GLY A 371 21.96 -9.21 1.51
N SER A 372 22.56 -10.10 2.29
CA SER A 372 22.97 -11.43 1.85
C SER A 372 21.98 -12.48 2.34
N PRO A 373 21.27 -13.18 1.43
CA PRO A 373 20.21 -14.12 1.80
C PRO A 373 20.77 -15.43 2.36
N ILE A 374 20.07 -15.97 3.35
CA ILE A 374 20.29 -17.27 3.96
C ILE A 374 19.07 -18.15 3.66
N ILE A 375 19.32 -19.30 3.06
CA ILE A 375 18.31 -20.34 2.78
C ILE A 375 18.52 -21.47 3.78
N TYR A 376 17.45 -21.87 4.47
CA TYR A 376 17.48 -23.00 5.39
C TYR A 376 17.27 -24.32 4.63
N TYR A 377 18.06 -25.34 4.96
CA TYR A 377 18.09 -26.57 4.16
C TYR A 377 16.72 -27.22 4.03
N GLY A 378 16.29 -27.53 2.81
CA GLY A 378 14.99 -28.15 2.53
C GLY A 378 13.88 -27.17 2.21
N ASP A 379 14.03 -25.87 2.51
CA ASP A 379 13.02 -24.87 2.13
C ASP A 379 12.98 -24.65 0.61
N GLU A 380 14.08 -24.95 -0.11
CA GLU A 380 14.15 -24.90 -1.57
C GLU A 380 13.32 -25.99 -2.27
N ILE A 381 12.97 -27.06 -1.54
CA ILE A 381 12.02 -28.08 -1.98
C ILE A 381 10.67 -27.97 -1.27
N GLY A 382 10.54 -27.12 -0.25
CA GLY A 382 9.30 -26.93 0.50
C GLY A 382 9.06 -28.04 1.53
N MET A 383 10.12 -28.46 2.24
CA MET A 383 10.00 -29.40 3.36
C MET A 383 9.02 -28.90 4.42
N GLY A 384 8.29 -29.85 5.02
CA GLY A 384 7.41 -29.62 6.15
C GLY A 384 8.13 -29.71 7.50
N ASP A 385 7.34 -29.66 8.56
CA ASP A 385 7.81 -29.81 9.95
C ASP A 385 7.07 -30.94 10.67
N ASN A 386 7.61 -31.34 11.82
CA ASN A 386 6.94 -32.23 12.76
C ASN A 386 6.96 -31.64 14.17
N ILE A 387 5.94 -30.84 14.50
CA ILE A 387 5.82 -30.12 15.78
C ILE A 387 5.78 -31.03 17.03
N TYR A 388 5.61 -32.34 16.86
CA TYR A 388 5.51 -33.32 17.95
C TYR A 388 6.86 -33.89 18.41
N LEU A 389 7.98 -33.56 17.74
CA LEU A 389 9.32 -34.09 18.07
C LEU A 389 9.98 -33.46 19.30
N GLY A 390 9.30 -32.51 19.96
CA GLY A 390 9.81 -31.81 21.13
C GLY A 390 10.84 -30.72 20.80
N ASP A 391 10.90 -29.68 21.63
CA ASP A 391 11.72 -28.49 21.43
C ASP A 391 11.61 -27.97 19.96
N ARG A 392 12.73 -27.70 19.30
CA ARG A 392 12.87 -27.21 17.91
C ARG A 392 13.16 -28.34 16.91
N ASN A 393 13.20 -29.60 17.34
CA ASN A 393 13.55 -30.74 16.49
C ASN A 393 12.61 -30.92 15.28
N GLY A 394 11.38 -30.41 15.39
CA GLY A 394 10.37 -30.47 14.32
C GLY A 394 10.80 -29.84 13.01
N VAL A 395 11.71 -28.86 13.02
CA VAL A 395 12.25 -28.23 11.80
C VAL A 395 13.62 -28.77 11.39
N ARG A 396 14.19 -29.72 12.15
CA ARG A 396 15.55 -30.27 12.01
C ARG A 396 15.56 -31.73 11.50
N THR A 397 14.49 -32.17 10.87
CA THR A 397 14.34 -33.54 10.33
C THR A 397 15.28 -33.80 9.15
N PRO A 398 15.58 -35.07 8.82
CA PRO A 398 16.48 -35.42 7.72
C PRO A 398 16.09 -34.80 6.39
N MET A 399 17.08 -34.36 5.60
CA MET A 399 16.88 -33.85 4.24
C MET A 399 16.23 -34.90 3.32
N GLN A 400 15.27 -34.48 2.48
CA GLN A 400 14.49 -35.40 1.63
C GLN A 400 15.06 -35.51 0.22
N TRP A 401 15.97 -36.46 -0.01
CA TRP A 401 16.69 -36.64 -1.27
C TRP A 401 15.90 -37.40 -2.34
N SER A 402 15.24 -38.49 -1.98
CA SER A 402 14.50 -39.37 -2.90
C SER A 402 13.25 -39.94 -2.22
N PRO A 403 12.31 -40.57 -2.96
CA PRO A 403 11.17 -41.25 -2.36
C PRO A 403 11.55 -42.61 -1.72
N ASP A 404 12.84 -42.97 -1.71
CA ASP A 404 13.30 -44.25 -1.15
C ASP A 404 13.23 -44.25 0.39
N ARG A 405 13.56 -45.41 0.97
CA ARG A 405 13.73 -45.59 2.42
C ARG A 405 14.49 -44.42 3.06
N ASN A 406 13.93 -43.92 4.17
CA ASN A 406 14.45 -42.78 4.93
C ASN A 406 14.67 -41.53 4.06
N ALA A 407 13.84 -41.29 3.05
CA ALA A 407 13.98 -40.18 2.11
C ALA A 407 15.30 -40.16 1.32
N GLY A 408 16.00 -41.29 1.20
CA GLY A 408 17.35 -41.35 0.62
C GLY A 408 18.45 -40.68 1.47
N PHE A 409 18.15 -40.29 2.72
CA PHE A 409 19.12 -39.72 3.66
C PHE A 409 20.10 -40.76 4.22
N SER A 410 19.60 -41.96 4.55
CA SER A 410 20.36 -43.03 5.18
C SER A 410 19.86 -44.42 4.77
N LYS A 411 20.74 -45.42 4.77
CA LYS A 411 20.39 -46.83 4.59
C LYS A 411 20.08 -47.57 5.91
N ALA A 412 20.21 -46.90 7.05
CA ALA A 412 19.99 -47.47 8.39
C ALA A 412 18.54 -47.96 8.59
N ASP A 413 18.31 -48.76 9.63
CA ASP A 413 16.96 -49.02 10.14
C ASP A 413 16.27 -47.71 10.53
N PRO A 414 15.01 -47.46 10.11
CA PRO A 414 14.35 -46.18 10.38
C PRO A 414 14.32 -45.80 11.87
N GLN A 415 14.28 -46.79 12.76
CA GLN A 415 14.32 -46.62 14.22
C GLN A 415 15.68 -46.14 14.75
N ARG A 416 16.75 -46.29 13.96
CA ARG A 416 18.11 -45.83 14.30
C ARG A 416 18.40 -44.42 13.82
N LEU A 417 17.51 -43.83 13.01
CA LEU A 417 17.69 -42.44 12.58
C LEU A 417 17.70 -41.51 13.80
N TYR A 418 18.55 -40.49 13.74
CA TYR A 418 18.61 -39.50 14.81
C TYR A 418 17.27 -38.76 15.01
N LEU A 419 16.53 -38.54 13.92
CA LEU A 419 15.14 -38.10 13.87
C LEU A 419 14.44 -38.75 12.67
N PRO A 420 13.11 -38.98 12.74
CA PRO A 420 12.37 -39.50 11.60
C PRO A 420 12.26 -38.45 10.48
N PRO A 421 12.26 -38.87 9.20
CA PRO A 421 11.88 -37.99 8.10
C PRO A 421 10.39 -37.62 8.20
N ILE A 422 9.97 -36.59 7.47
CA ILE A 422 8.55 -36.22 7.40
C ILE A 422 7.81 -37.26 6.56
N MET A 423 6.66 -37.72 7.06
CA MET A 423 5.85 -38.79 6.46
C MET A 423 4.36 -38.43 6.36
N ASP A 424 3.99 -37.17 6.65
CA ASP A 424 2.61 -36.74 6.49
C ASP A 424 2.21 -36.65 5.01
N PRO A 425 0.90 -36.68 4.68
CA PRO A 425 0.44 -36.70 3.29
C PRO A 425 0.79 -35.47 2.45
N LEU A 426 1.07 -34.32 3.07
CA LEU A 426 1.32 -33.05 2.37
C LEU A 426 2.81 -32.81 2.13
N TYR A 427 3.64 -33.05 3.16
CA TYR A 427 5.08 -32.73 3.11
C TYR A 427 5.99 -33.95 3.17
N GLY A 428 5.43 -35.16 3.24
CA GLY A 428 6.17 -36.40 3.32
C GLY A 428 7.12 -36.61 2.14
N TYR A 429 8.25 -37.28 2.40
CA TYR A 429 9.32 -37.43 1.40
C TYR A 429 8.90 -38.17 0.13
N GLU A 430 7.83 -38.94 0.15
CA GLU A 430 7.25 -39.57 -1.06
C GLU A 430 6.73 -38.53 -2.06
N ALA A 431 6.21 -37.40 -1.56
CA ALA A 431 5.71 -36.28 -2.37
C ALA A 431 6.77 -35.18 -2.55
N VAL A 432 7.51 -34.85 -1.49
CA VAL A 432 8.48 -33.75 -1.46
C VAL A 432 9.90 -34.30 -1.37
N ASN A 433 10.59 -34.42 -2.49
CA ASN A 433 12.00 -34.81 -2.49
C ASN A 433 12.79 -34.21 -3.66
N VAL A 434 14.12 -34.13 -3.50
CA VAL A 434 15.03 -33.56 -4.50
C VAL A 434 14.94 -34.32 -5.82
N GLU A 435 14.95 -35.65 -5.83
CA GLU A 435 14.92 -36.45 -7.07
C GLU A 435 13.70 -36.12 -7.95
N ALA A 436 12.50 -36.12 -7.36
CA ALA A 436 11.25 -35.81 -8.04
C ALA A 436 11.24 -34.38 -8.57
N GLN A 437 11.65 -33.41 -7.74
CA GLN A 437 11.69 -32.01 -8.13
C GLN A 437 12.77 -31.70 -9.16
N ASN A 438 13.89 -32.43 -9.16
CA ASN A 438 14.95 -32.26 -10.15
C ASN A 438 14.46 -32.63 -11.56
N ARG A 439 13.60 -33.65 -11.68
CA ARG A 439 13.00 -34.09 -12.96
C ARG A 439 11.92 -33.14 -13.48
N ASN A 440 11.23 -32.42 -12.59
CA ASN A 440 10.17 -31.49 -12.97
C ASN A 440 10.71 -30.06 -13.15
N ALA A 441 10.72 -29.54 -14.38
CA ALA A 441 11.21 -28.19 -14.68
C ALA A 441 10.44 -27.06 -13.95
N SER A 442 9.19 -27.31 -13.57
CA SER A 442 8.29 -26.38 -12.88
C SER A 442 8.33 -26.52 -11.35
N SER A 443 9.20 -27.36 -10.80
CA SER A 443 9.32 -27.61 -9.36
C SER A 443 9.77 -26.39 -8.56
N LEU A 444 9.70 -26.46 -7.22
CA LEU A 444 10.23 -25.41 -6.33
C LEU A 444 11.73 -25.30 -6.47
N LEU A 445 12.39 -26.45 -6.45
CA LEU A 445 13.83 -26.53 -6.62
C LEU A 445 14.32 -25.84 -7.90
N ASN A 446 13.71 -26.18 -9.04
CA ASN A 446 14.13 -25.62 -10.32
C ASN A 446 13.76 -24.13 -10.46
N TRP A 447 12.66 -23.70 -9.82
CA TRP A 447 12.33 -22.28 -9.73
C TRP A 447 13.32 -21.50 -8.86
N MET A 448 13.68 -22.02 -7.67
CA MET A 448 14.68 -21.45 -6.77
C MET A 448 16.04 -21.34 -7.46
N ARG A 449 16.48 -22.37 -8.18
CA ARG A 449 17.69 -22.33 -9.01
C ARG A 449 17.70 -21.16 -9.99
N ARG A 450 16.61 -21.00 -10.76
CA ARG A 450 16.49 -19.89 -11.71
C ARG A 450 16.56 -18.54 -11.01
N LEU A 451 15.85 -18.38 -9.91
CA LEU A 451 15.81 -17.13 -9.16
C LEU A 451 17.17 -16.77 -8.56
N ILE A 452 17.86 -17.74 -7.95
CA ILE A 452 19.22 -17.59 -7.41
C ILE A 452 20.22 -17.23 -8.52
N ILE A 453 20.17 -17.92 -9.66
CA ILE A 453 21.04 -17.63 -10.81
C ILE A 453 20.79 -16.22 -11.34
N THR A 454 19.53 -15.78 -11.41
CA THR A 454 19.17 -14.41 -11.77
C THR A 454 19.77 -13.43 -10.77
N ARG A 455 19.55 -13.62 -9.45
CA ARG A 455 20.16 -12.76 -8.42
C ARG A 455 21.69 -12.64 -8.59
N LYS A 456 22.39 -13.75 -8.83
CA LYS A 456 23.86 -13.76 -8.98
C LYS A 456 24.39 -12.95 -10.16
N LYS A 457 23.57 -12.71 -11.19
CA LYS A 457 23.97 -11.88 -12.36
C LYS A 457 23.91 -10.38 -12.06
N HIS A 458 23.26 -9.99 -10.97
CA HIS A 458 22.89 -8.62 -10.67
C HIS A 458 23.40 -8.21 -9.28
N GLN A 459 24.50 -7.45 -9.24
CA GLN A 459 25.15 -7.05 -7.99
C GLN A 459 24.30 -6.06 -7.17
N ALA A 460 23.37 -5.34 -7.82
CA ALA A 460 22.45 -4.42 -7.15
C ALA A 460 21.64 -5.08 -6.02
N PHE A 461 21.34 -6.38 -6.10
CA PHE A 461 20.65 -7.08 -5.00
C PHE A 461 21.50 -7.19 -3.73
N GLY A 462 22.79 -7.52 -3.86
CA GLY A 462 23.69 -7.67 -2.72
C GLY A 462 24.25 -6.34 -2.21
N ARG A 463 24.66 -5.45 -3.13
CA ARG A 463 25.44 -4.26 -2.81
C ARG A 463 24.72 -2.94 -3.03
N GLY A 464 23.57 -2.95 -3.70
CA GLY A 464 22.86 -1.74 -4.07
C GLY A 464 22.11 -1.09 -2.91
N SER A 465 21.89 0.22 -3.03
CA SER A 465 20.95 0.95 -2.18
C SER A 465 19.53 0.45 -2.41
N VAL A 466 18.59 0.86 -1.55
CA VAL A 466 17.17 0.60 -1.72
C VAL A 466 16.42 1.93 -1.70
N LYS A 467 15.53 2.14 -2.66
CA LYS A 467 14.62 3.28 -2.73
C LYS A 467 13.18 2.78 -2.83
N PHE A 468 12.39 2.97 -1.79
CA PHE A 468 10.99 2.59 -1.80
C PHE A 468 10.16 3.52 -2.69
N LEU A 469 9.23 2.92 -3.44
CA LEU A 469 8.18 3.64 -4.15
C LEU A 469 6.92 3.62 -3.29
N HIS A 470 6.10 4.66 -3.41
CA HIS A 470 4.89 4.81 -2.60
C HIS A 470 3.61 4.82 -3.44
N PRO A 471 3.26 3.71 -4.14
CA PRO A 471 2.00 3.64 -4.84
C PRO A 471 0.80 3.78 -3.88
N GLY A 472 -0.31 4.31 -4.41
CA GLY A 472 -1.57 4.42 -3.67
C GLY A 472 -2.14 3.07 -3.23
N ASN A 473 -1.85 1.99 -3.98
CA ASN A 473 -2.24 0.64 -3.59
C ASN A 473 -1.30 0.07 -2.52
N ARG A 474 -1.78 0.01 -1.26
CA ARG A 474 -1.01 -0.50 -0.10
C ARG A 474 -0.66 -1.98 -0.18
N LYS A 475 -1.39 -2.76 -0.99
CA LYS A 475 -1.13 -4.20 -1.20
C LYS A 475 0.13 -4.46 -2.03
N ILE A 476 0.71 -3.43 -2.63
CA ILE A 476 1.85 -3.54 -3.55
C ILE A 476 3.10 -2.93 -2.92
N LEU A 477 4.09 -3.78 -2.66
CA LEU A 477 5.42 -3.35 -2.27
C LEU A 477 6.27 -3.15 -3.52
N ALA A 478 6.71 -1.91 -3.77
CA ALA A 478 7.59 -1.58 -4.89
C ALA A 478 8.81 -0.80 -4.42
N TYR A 479 9.99 -1.15 -4.95
CA TYR A 479 11.25 -0.49 -4.62
C TYR A 479 12.29 -0.70 -5.72
N ILE A 480 13.28 0.19 -5.76
CA ILE A 480 14.38 0.15 -6.72
C ILE A 480 15.67 -0.17 -5.97
N ARG A 481 16.45 -1.11 -6.53
CA ARG A 481 17.82 -1.41 -6.12
C ARG A 481 18.79 -0.75 -7.10
N GLU A 482 19.69 0.08 -6.60
CA GLU A 482 20.66 0.79 -7.44
C GLU A 482 22.09 0.50 -7.00
N TYR A 483 22.93 0.08 -7.95
CA TYR A 483 24.36 -0.10 -7.72
C TYR A 483 25.13 0.24 -8.99
N GLN A 484 26.00 1.24 -8.91
CA GLN A 484 26.73 1.75 -10.07
C GLN A 484 25.75 2.13 -11.20
N ASN A 485 25.84 1.46 -12.36
CA ASN A 485 24.97 1.70 -13.51
C ASN A 485 23.76 0.75 -13.57
N GLU A 486 23.64 -0.18 -12.62
CA GLU A 486 22.56 -1.16 -12.57
C GLU A 486 21.40 -0.66 -11.71
N ARG A 487 20.19 -0.75 -12.27
CA ARG A 487 18.93 -0.34 -11.63
C ARG A 487 17.90 -1.44 -11.79
N ILE A 488 17.38 -1.94 -10.67
CA ILE A 488 16.41 -3.03 -10.65
C ILE A 488 15.16 -2.58 -9.92
N LEU A 489 14.04 -2.54 -10.64
CA LEU A 489 12.72 -2.32 -10.07
C LEU A 489 12.12 -3.65 -9.60
N CYS A 490 11.86 -3.77 -8.31
CA CYS A 490 11.15 -4.89 -7.70
C CYS A 490 9.71 -4.46 -7.40
N VAL A 491 8.73 -5.25 -7.82
CA VAL A 491 7.30 -5.01 -7.56
C VAL A 491 6.67 -6.30 -7.07
N ALA A 492 6.07 -6.30 -5.90
CA ALA A 492 5.53 -7.49 -5.24
C ALA A 492 4.09 -7.25 -4.79
N ASN A 493 3.18 -8.14 -5.17
CA ASN A 493 1.81 -8.15 -4.68
C ASN A 493 1.73 -8.99 -3.41
N LEU A 494 1.37 -8.36 -2.29
CA LEU A 494 1.24 -9.02 -0.99
C LEU A 494 -0.16 -9.63 -0.80
N ALA A 495 -1.12 -9.28 -1.65
CA ALA A 495 -2.49 -9.76 -1.55
C ALA A 495 -2.71 -11.09 -2.27
N ASN A 496 -3.74 -11.82 -1.84
CA ASN A 496 -4.19 -13.07 -2.45
C ASN A 496 -4.86 -12.90 -3.83
N SER A 497 -5.19 -11.67 -4.19
CA SER A 497 -5.99 -11.31 -5.37
C SER A 497 -5.18 -10.46 -6.34
N ALA A 498 -5.63 -10.38 -7.59
CA ALA A 498 -4.98 -9.54 -8.58
C ALA A 498 -5.06 -8.05 -8.20
N GLN A 499 -3.94 -7.33 -8.32
CA GLN A 499 -3.83 -5.93 -7.92
C GLN A 499 -3.27 -5.08 -9.07
N PRO A 500 -3.96 -3.99 -9.45
CA PRO A 500 -3.38 -2.96 -10.30
C PRO A 500 -2.51 -2.01 -9.45
N VAL A 501 -1.48 -1.44 -10.07
CA VAL A 501 -0.65 -0.42 -9.45
C VAL A 501 -0.16 0.58 -10.48
N GLU A 502 -0.21 1.85 -10.11
CA GLU A 502 0.47 2.92 -10.83
C GLU A 502 1.74 3.29 -10.06
N LEU A 503 2.89 3.23 -10.72
CA LEU A 503 4.19 3.53 -10.12
C LEU A 503 4.72 4.86 -10.67
N ASP A 504 5.10 5.78 -9.80
CA ASP A 504 5.86 6.95 -10.21
C ASP A 504 7.30 6.54 -10.54
N LEU A 505 7.58 6.42 -11.83
CA LEU A 505 8.90 6.12 -12.38
C LEU A 505 9.44 7.29 -13.21
N SER A 506 8.90 8.50 -13.05
CA SER A 506 9.26 9.69 -13.85
C SER A 506 10.77 9.98 -13.87
N ALA A 507 11.47 9.72 -12.75
CA ALA A 507 12.92 9.83 -12.63
C ALA A 507 13.72 8.89 -13.58
N TYR A 508 13.07 7.88 -14.15
CA TYR A 508 13.64 6.89 -15.06
C TYR A 508 13.05 6.98 -16.47
N LYS A 509 12.47 8.14 -16.84
CA LYS A 509 11.96 8.41 -18.21
C LYS A 509 12.97 7.98 -19.27
N GLY A 510 12.49 7.29 -20.30
CA GLY A 510 13.29 6.77 -21.40
C GLY A 510 14.00 5.44 -21.11
N CYS A 511 14.00 4.96 -19.86
CA CYS A 511 14.41 3.59 -19.58
C CYS A 511 13.30 2.60 -19.99
N VAL A 512 13.70 1.40 -20.40
CA VAL A 512 12.81 0.31 -20.78
C VAL A 512 12.91 -0.79 -19.72
N PRO A 513 11.82 -1.11 -18.99
CA PRO A 513 11.82 -2.21 -18.04
C PRO A 513 11.93 -3.55 -18.77
N VAL A 514 12.92 -4.36 -18.41
CA VAL A 514 13.13 -5.72 -18.94
C VAL A 514 12.97 -6.71 -17.80
N GLU A 515 11.96 -7.56 -17.86
CA GLU A 515 11.65 -8.54 -16.82
C GLU A 515 12.77 -9.59 -16.73
N LEU A 516 13.32 -9.83 -15.54
CA LEU A 516 14.59 -10.54 -15.37
C LEU A 516 14.51 -12.07 -15.58
N LEU A 517 13.36 -12.70 -15.37
CA LEU A 517 13.22 -14.15 -15.48
C LEU A 517 13.01 -14.62 -16.92
N GLY A 518 12.07 -13.98 -17.62
CA GLY A 518 11.67 -14.23 -19.00
C GLY A 518 12.36 -13.34 -20.03
N ARG A 519 13.04 -12.27 -19.60
CA ARG A 519 13.68 -11.26 -20.47
C ARG A 519 12.70 -10.55 -21.40
N THR A 520 11.46 -10.44 -20.95
CA THR A 520 10.40 -9.77 -21.69
C THR A 520 10.55 -8.28 -21.53
N VAL A 521 10.60 -7.57 -22.64
CA VAL A 521 10.63 -6.11 -22.67
C VAL A 521 9.22 -5.57 -22.44
N PHE A 522 9.10 -4.61 -21.54
CA PHE A 522 7.86 -3.89 -21.26
C PHE A 522 7.88 -2.50 -21.93
N PRO A 523 6.73 -1.81 -22.03
CA PRO A 523 6.65 -0.41 -22.47
C PRO A 523 7.74 0.50 -21.88
N ALA A 524 8.23 1.46 -22.67
CA ALA A 524 9.20 2.42 -22.18
C ALA A 524 8.58 3.28 -21.07
N ILE A 525 9.39 3.69 -20.09
CA ILE A 525 8.94 4.59 -19.04
C ILE A 525 8.76 5.99 -19.62
N GLY A 526 7.51 6.46 -19.64
CA GLY A 526 7.13 7.82 -20.03
C GLY A 526 7.02 8.78 -18.83
N GLU A 527 6.26 9.86 -19.01
CA GLU A 527 5.97 10.82 -17.92
C GLU A 527 4.78 10.41 -17.05
N LEU A 528 3.88 9.57 -17.58
CA LEU A 528 2.71 9.10 -16.85
C LEU A 528 3.12 8.03 -15.81
N PRO A 529 2.34 7.90 -14.72
CA PRO A 529 2.49 6.78 -13.80
C PRO A 529 2.46 5.44 -14.55
N TYR A 530 3.44 4.60 -14.25
CA TYR A 530 3.66 3.35 -14.94
C TYR A 530 2.71 2.27 -14.41
N LEU A 531 1.70 1.91 -15.21
CA LEU A 531 0.68 0.93 -14.83
C LEU A 531 1.23 -0.51 -14.93
N LEU A 532 1.08 -1.26 -13.85
CA LEU A 532 1.29 -2.71 -13.80
C LEU A 532 0.06 -3.41 -13.21
N SER A 533 -0.15 -4.66 -13.61
CA SER A 533 -1.11 -5.55 -12.97
C SER A 533 -0.40 -6.85 -12.58
N LEU A 534 -0.62 -7.27 -11.33
CA LEU A 534 0.03 -8.44 -10.74
C LEU A 534 -1.05 -9.43 -10.28
N GLN A 535 -0.84 -10.72 -10.52
CA GLN A 535 -1.66 -11.77 -9.92
C GLN A 535 -1.43 -11.84 -8.40
N GLY A 536 -2.33 -12.50 -7.67
CA GLY A 536 -2.17 -12.71 -6.22
C GLY A 536 -0.84 -13.36 -5.87
N TYR A 537 -0.14 -12.80 -4.88
CA TYR A 537 1.20 -13.22 -4.44
C TYR A 537 2.29 -13.26 -5.53
N SER A 538 2.08 -12.64 -6.69
CA SER A 538 3.10 -12.58 -7.74
C SER A 538 4.04 -11.39 -7.56
N PHE A 539 5.18 -11.42 -8.24
CA PHE A 539 6.14 -10.33 -8.25
C PHE A 539 6.78 -10.19 -9.63
N PHE A 540 7.38 -9.03 -9.87
CA PHE A 540 8.26 -8.76 -10.98
C PHE A 540 9.59 -8.20 -10.50
N TRP A 541 10.66 -8.60 -11.17
CA TRP A 541 11.94 -7.89 -11.13
C TRP A 541 12.24 -7.39 -12.54
N PHE A 542 12.45 -6.08 -12.69
CA PHE A 542 12.78 -5.46 -13.96
C PHE A 542 14.16 -4.82 -13.89
N GLN A 543 15.03 -5.09 -14.86
CA GLN A 543 16.15 -4.22 -15.13
C GLN A 543 15.64 -2.97 -15.87
N LEU A 544 15.95 -1.78 -15.37
CA LEU A 544 15.64 -0.54 -16.08
C LEU A 544 16.79 -0.25 -17.07
N ALA A 545 16.64 -0.74 -18.30
CA ALA A 545 17.66 -0.66 -19.33
C ALA A 545 17.56 0.64 -20.13
N THR A 546 18.69 1.24 -20.50
CA THR A 546 18.75 2.42 -21.39
C THR A 546 19.04 2.05 -22.84
N ASP A 547 19.43 0.79 -23.09
CA ASP A 547 19.90 0.25 -24.37
C ASP A 547 18.94 -0.80 -24.97
N ALA A 548 17.82 -1.10 -24.31
CA ALA A 548 16.79 -1.98 -24.83
C ALA A 548 15.78 -1.18 -25.68
N GLU A 549 15.42 -1.72 -26.85
CA GLU A 549 14.35 -1.16 -27.67
C GLU A 549 12.99 -1.51 -27.09
N ALA A 550 12.06 -0.55 -27.05
CA ALA A 550 10.68 -0.80 -26.61
C ALA A 550 9.99 -1.86 -27.50
N PRO A 551 8.99 -2.59 -27.00
CA PRO A 551 8.33 -3.64 -27.76
C PRO A 551 7.75 -3.12 -29.07
N VAL A 552 7.88 -3.88 -30.16
CA VAL A 552 7.42 -3.45 -31.51
C VAL A 552 5.91 -3.17 -31.56
N TRP A 553 5.13 -3.83 -30.70
CA TRP A 553 3.69 -3.57 -30.54
C TRP A 553 3.39 -2.42 -29.58
N HIS A 554 4.35 -2.01 -28.76
CA HIS A 554 4.22 -0.85 -27.89
C HIS A 554 4.33 0.39 -28.77
N VAL A 555 3.16 0.83 -29.19
CA VAL A 555 3.01 2.13 -29.79
C VAL A 555 2.93 3.10 -28.61
N ASP A 556 3.93 3.97 -28.47
CA ASP A 556 3.92 5.14 -27.58
C ASP A 556 2.70 6.06 -27.79
N LYS A 557 1.97 5.75 -28.86
CA LYS A 557 0.76 6.39 -29.33
C LYS A 557 -0.33 5.34 -29.16
N LEU A 558 -1.40 5.65 -28.45
CA LEU A 558 -2.70 5.19 -28.93
C LEU A 558 -2.70 5.48 -30.44
N PRO A 559 -2.90 4.49 -31.33
CA PRO A 559 -3.19 4.82 -32.71
C PRO A 559 -4.54 5.54 -32.65
N ARG A 560 -4.50 6.87 -32.50
CA ARG A 560 -5.53 7.70 -33.09
C ARG A 560 -5.39 7.40 -34.57
N GLU A 561 -6.36 6.66 -35.10
CA GLU A 561 -6.64 6.64 -36.53
C GLU A 561 -6.32 8.03 -37.09
N MET A 562 -5.33 8.09 -37.98
CA MET A 562 -4.84 9.29 -38.67
C MET A 562 -5.32 10.63 -38.10
N LEU A 563 -4.57 11.24 -37.16
CA LEU A 563 -4.86 12.61 -36.73
C LEU A 563 -5.04 13.51 -37.96
N PRO A 564 -6.18 14.23 -38.08
CA PRO A 564 -6.44 15.08 -39.23
C PRO A 564 -5.34 16.14 -39.35
N VAL A 565 -5.00 16.50 -40.59
CA VAL A 565 -4.01 17.54 -40.89
C VAL A 565 -4.74 18.84 -41.22
N LEU A 566 -4.54 19.85 -40.40
CA LEU A 566 -5.08 21.20 -40.56
C LEU A 566 -4.03 22.12 -41.22
N ILE A 567 -4.36 22.71 -42.37
CA ILE A 567 -3.46 23.63 -43.07
C ILE A 567 -3.73 25.06 -42.61
N LEU A 568 -2.73 25.73 -42.05
CA LEU A 568 -2.81 27.10 -41.53
C LEU A 568 -2.09 28.07 -42.47
N PRO A 569 -2.80 28.93 -43.25
CA PRO A 569 -2.17 29.82 -44.22
C PRO A 569 -1.36 30.96 -43.56
N GLU A 570 -1.96 31.69 -42.61
CA GLU A 570 -1.36 32.88 -41.99
C GLU A 570 -1.18 32.75 -40.46
N GLY A 571 -1.77 31.72 -39.83
CA GLY A 571 -1.68 31.42 -38.38
C GLY A 571 -3.01 30.95 -37.80
N LEU A 572 -3.02 30.42 -36.56
CA LEU A 572 -4.21 29.82 -35.95
C LEU A 572 -5.38 30.80 -35.79
N LEU A 573 -5.13 32.00 -35.25
CA LEU A 573 -6.17 33.01 -35.07
C LEU A 573 -6.74 33.47 -36.42
N SER A 574 -5.87 33.75 -37.40
CA SER A 574 -6.30 34.15 -38.75
C SER A 574 -7.07 33.06 -39.48
N ALA A 575 -6.81 31.79 -39.19
CA ALA A 575 -7.55 30.66 -39.75
C ALA A 575 -9.00 30.59 -39.24
N LEU A 576 -9.30 31.21 -38.10
CA LEU A 576 -10.60 31.14 -37.41
C LEU A 576 -11.45 32.40 -37.55
N MET A 577 -10.81 33.56 -37.74
CA MET A 577 -11.52 34.83 -37.97
C MET A 577 -12.03 34.93 -39.42
N ALA A 578 -13.31 35.27 -39.59
CA ALA A 578 -13.88 35.57 -40.91
C ALA A 578 -13.46 36.98 -41.35
N LYS A 579 -12.69 37.09 -42.45
CA LYS A 579 -12.52 38.38 -43.16
C LYS A 579 -13.66 38.56 -44.18
N PRO A 580 -14.13 39.79 -44.44
CA PRO A 580 -15.10 40.03 -45.50
C PRO A 580 -14.51 39.64 -46.87
N ALA A 581 -15.33 38.98 -47.70
CA ALA A 581 -14.90 38.26 -48.90
C ALA A 581 -14.26 39.15 -49.98
N GLY A 582 -13.07 38.75 -50.48
CA GLY A 582 -12.46 39.36 -51.66
C GLY A 582 -11.11 38.81 -52.15
N GLN A 583 -10.44 37.90 -51.44
CA GLN A 583 -9.09 37.38 -51.80
C GLN A 583 -8.99 35.84 -51.75
N ILE A 584 -8.02 35.26 -52.50
CA ILE A 584 -7.78 33.80 -52.57
C ILE A 584 -7.45 33.19 -51.19
N SER A 585 -6.91 33.98 -50.26
CA SER A 585 -6.70 33.60 -48.85
C SER A 585 -8.00 33.19 -48.13
N ASP A 586 -9.14 33.69 -48.60
CA ASP A 586 -10.45 33.54 -47.91
C ASP A 586 -11.02 32.13 -48.10
N VAL A 587 -10.78 31.50 -49.26
CA VAL A 587 -11.27 30.14 -49.56
C VAL A 587 -10.55 29.10 -48.71
N LEU A 588 -9.23 29.24 -48.54
CA LEU A 588 -8.42 28.34 -47.70
C LEU A 588 -8.76 28.52 -46.22
N THR A 589 -8.95 29.77 -45.78
CA THR A 589 -9.35 30.08 -44.40
C THR A 589 -10.73 29.50 -44.08
N HIS A 590 -11.71 29.66 -44.98
CA HIS A 590 -13.03 29.07 -44.83
C HIS A 590 -13.00 27.54 -44.78
N LYS A 591 -12.20 26.90 -45.65
CA LYS A 591 -12.04 25.43 -45.65
C LYS A 591 -11.40 24.92 -44.35
N THR A 592 -10.41 25.65 -43.84
CA THR A 592 -9.71 25.31 -42.58
C THR A 592 -10.67 25.40 -41.38
N ARG A 593 -11.47 26.47 -41.33
CA ARG A 593 -12.50 26.64 -40.30
C ARG A 593 -13.57 25.55 -40.38
N MET A 594 -14.11 25.27 -41.57
CA MET A 594 -15.07 24.19 -41.78
C MET A 594 -14.50 22.85 -41.30
N GLN A 595 -13.26 22.52 -41.66
CA GLN A 595 -12.60 21.30 -41.20
C GLN A 595 -12.50 21.23 -39.67
N LEU A 596 -12.14 22.35 -39.01
CA LEU A 596 -12.08 22.39 -37.56
C LEU A 596 -13.45 22.16 -36.91
N GLU A 597 -14.49 22.83 -37.42
CA GLU A 597 -15.86 22.77 -36.90
C GLU A 597 -16.57 21.42 -37.17
N THR A 598 -16.23 20.72 -38.27
CA THR A 598 -16.92 19.48 -38.65
C THR A 598 -16.11 18.20 -38.45
N GLU A 599 -14.79 18.23 -38.63
CA GLU A 599 -13.94 17.02 -38.66
C GLU A 599 -13.03 16.88 -37.43
N ILE A 600 -12.70 17.98 -36.73
CA ILE A 600 -11.71 17.96 -35.64
C ILE A 600 -12.35 18.13 -34.27
N LEU A 601 -13.06 19.23 -34.04
CA LEU A 601 -13.60 19.55 -32.71
C LEU A 601 -14.70 18.56 -32.26
N PRO A 602 -15.71 18.19 -33.08
CA PRO A 602 -16.76 17.30 -32.59
C PRO A 602 -16.24 15.92 -32.15
N PRO A 603 -15.40 15.20 -32.94
CA PRO A 603 -14.84 13.92 -32.49
C PRO A 603 -13.94 14.05 -31.28
N PHE A 604 -13.14 15.14 -31.20
CA PHE A 604 -12.28 15.39 -30.04
C PHE A 604 -13.12 15.57 -28.77
N LEU A 605 -14.17 16.39 -28.81
CA LEU A 605 -15.06 16.67 -27.67
C LEU A 605 -15.78 15.40 -27.21
N VAL A 606 -16.38 14.64 -28.12
CA VAL A 606 -17.10 13.39 -27.79
C VAL A 606 -16.19 12.34 -27.15
N ALA A 607 -14.90 12.31 -27.51
CA ALA A 607 -13.93 11.41 -26.91
C ALA A 607 -13.54 11.80 -25.46
N GLN A 608 -13.90 12.99 -24.98
CA GLN A 608 -13.54 13.45 -23.65
C GLN A 608 -14.52 12.96 -22.60
N ARG A 609 -14.00 12.55 -21.45
CA ARG A 609 -14.81 12.13 -20.29
C ARG A 609 -15.68 13.25 -19.71
N TRP A 610 -15.30 14.50 -19.94
CA TRP A 610 -16.02 15.68 -19.44
C TRP A 610 -17.12 16.19 -20.39
N TYR A 611 -17.32 15.55 -21.54
CA TYR A 611 -18.37 15.94 -22.48
C TYR A 611 -19.73 15.43 -22.02
N ALA A 612 -20.67 16.34 -21.78
CA ALA A 612 -21.99 16.05 -21.22
C ALA A 612 -23.09 15.87 -22.28
N GLY A 613 -22.78 16.01 -23.57
CA GLY A 613 -23.77 15.98 -24.66
C GLY A 613 -23.94 14.63 -25.35
N THR A 614 -23.67 13.50 -24.67
CA THR A 614 -23.66 12.16 -25.29
C THR A 614 -25.04 11.64 -25.69
N GLU A 615 -26.11 12.16 -25.09
CA GLU A 615 -27.48 11.66 -25.26
C GLU A 615 -28.25 12.33 -26.41
N HIS A 616 -27.70 13.39 -27.01
CA HIS A 616 -28.38 14.20 -28.01
C HIS A 616 -27.50 14.44 -29.25
N ARG A 617 -28.13 14.62 -30.41
CA ARG A 617 -27.40 14.85 -31.65
C ARG A 617 -27.02 16.32 -31.79
N LEU A 618 -25.74 16.60 -32.04
CA LEU A 618 -25.24 17.95 -32.35
C LEU A 618 -25.86 18.46 -33.66
N THR A 619 -26.49 19.64 -33.62
CA THR A 619 -27.11 20.29 -34.80
C THR A 619 -26.30 21.48 -35.29
N GLN A 620 -25.68 22.24 -34.39
CA GLN A 620 -24.87 23.42 -34.73
C GLN A 620 -23.70 23.58 -33.76
N LEU A 621 -22.55 24.01 -34.28
CA LEU A 621 -21.35 24.38 -33.52
C LEU A 621 -20.95 25.81 -33.90
N GLU A 622 -20.77 26.66 -32.89
CA GLU A 622 -20.34 28.05 -33.04
C GLU A 622 -19.07 28.28 -32.20
N LEU A 623 -18.08 28.94 -32.80
CA LEU A 623 -16.82 29.30 -32.16
C LEU A 623 -16.83 30.78 -31.75
N VAL A 624 -16.67 31.04 -30.45
CA VAL A 624 -16.54 32.39 -29.89
C VAL A 624 -15.06 32.64 -29.54
N LEU A 625 -14.45 33.59 -30.24
CA LEU A 625 -13.02 33.93 -30.17
C LEU A 625 -12.77 35.42 -30.43
N ASN A 626 -11.68 35.98 -29.89
CA ASN A 626 -11.30 37.38 -30.14
C ASN A 626 -9.82 37.57 -30.43
N ASP A 627 -8.96 37.16 -29.49
CA ASP A 627 -7.52 37.36 -29.57
C ASP A 627 -6.79 36.25 -28.81
N THR A 628 -5.48 36.18 -29.03
CA THR A 628 -4.56 35.26 -28.37
C THR A 628 -4.12 35.79 -27.01
N TRP A 629 -4.14 34.93 -25.98
CA TRP A 629 -3.49 35.20 -24.70
C TRP A 629 -1.98 35.08 -24.87
N LYS A 630 -1.25 36.18 -24.66
CA LYS A 630 0.21 36.22 -24.83
C LYS A 630 0.93 36.43 -23.51
N THR A 631 2.04 35.73 -23.31
CA THR A 631 3.01 36.04 -22.25
C THR A 631 3.87 37.24 -22.63
N SER A 632 4.58 37.84 -21.65
CA SER A 632 5.61 38.86 -21.87
C SER A 632 6.74 38.40 -22.79
N GLU A 633 6.94 37.09 -22.92
CA GLU A 633 7.94 36.44 -23.77
C GLU A 633 7.43 36.15 -25.19
N GLY A 634 6.18 36.53 -25.51
CA GLY A 634 5.62 36.42 -26.86
C GLY A 634 4.96 35.08 -27.20
N LYS A 635 4.87 34.15 -26.25
CA LYS A 635 4.15 32.88 -26.41
C LYS A 635 2.65 33.11 -26.37
N GLY A 636 1.88 32.48 -27.27
CA GLY A 636 0.46 32.76 -27.45
C GLY A 636 -0.44 31.51 -27.41
N TRP A 637 -1.57 31.60 -26.73
CA TRP A 637 -2.65 30.59 -26.70
C TRP A 637 -3.98 31.19 -27.15
N LEU A 638 -4.88 30.36 -27.65
CA LEU A 638 -6.20 30.79 -28.08
C LEU A 638 -7.28 30.29 -27.11
N PRO A 639 -7.78 31.12 -26.19
CA PRO A 639 -8.93 30.77 -25.34
C PRO A 639 -10.21 30.62 -26.19
N LEU A 640 -10.66 29.40 -26.43
CA LEU A 640 -11.85 29.13 -27.25
C LEU A 640 -13.06 28.84 -26.36
N LEU A 641 -14.19 29.50 -26.65
CA LEU A 641 -15.51 29.09 -26.19
C LEU A 641 -16.26 28.46 -27.35
N ILE A 642 -16.73 27.23 -27.17
CA ILE A 642 -17.42 26.45 -28.21
C ILE A 642 -18.88 26.29 -27.77
N LYS A 643 -19.79 26.93 -28.50
CA LYS A 643 -21.22 26.84 -28.24
C LYS A 643 -21.81 25.74 -29.12
N LEU A 644 -22.42 24.75 -28.48
CA LEU A 644 -23.03 23.58 -29.12
C LEU A 644 -24.54 23.64 -28.95
N GLN A 645 -25.27 23.47 -30.05
CA GLN A 645 -26.73 23.33 -30.04
C GLN A 645 -27.12 21.89 -30.37
N PHE A 646 -28.06 21.35 -29.61
CA PHE A 646 -28.53 19.97 -29.76
C PHE A 646 -29.93 19.93 -30.38
N ASP A 647 -30.32 18.76 -30.89
CA ASP A 647 -31.65 18.51 -31.48
C ASP A 647 -32.81 18.66 -30.49
N CYS A 648 -32.57 18.47 -29.20
CA CYS A 648 -33.53 18.74 -28.12
C CYS A 648 -33.73 20.25 -27.85
N GLY A 649 -33.03 21.13 -28.57
CA GLY A 649 -33.12 22.59 -28.40
C GLY A 649 -32.26 23.14 -27.26
N THR A 650 -31.55 22.30 -26.51
CA THR A 650 -30.61 22.74 -25.47
C THR A 650 -29.31 23.26 -26.09
N THR A 651 -28.66 24.18 -25.37
CA THR A 651 -27.38 24.76 -25.77
C THR A 651 -26.39 24.59 -24.63
N GLN A 652 -25.16 24.15 -24.94
CA GLN A 652 -24.06 24.02 -23.99
C GLN A 652 -22.85 24.81 -24.50
N THR A 653 -22.10 25.43 -23.60
CA THR A 653 -20.90 26.18 -23.95
C THR A 653 -19.69 25.52 -23.30
N TYR A 654 -18.65 25.22 -24.08
CA TYR A 654 -17.44 24.56 -23.61
C TYR A 654 -16.22 25.47 -23.67
N PHE A 655 -15.38 25.44 -22.64
CA PHE A 655 -14.09 26.14 -22.63
C PHE A 655 -12.95 25.19 -23.02
N LEU A 656 -12.24 25.53 -24.10
CA LEU A 656 -11.15 24.73 -24.66
C LEU A 656 -10.01 25.64 -25.15
N PRO A 657 -9.04 26.02 -24.31
CA PRO A 657 -7.93 26.83 -24.76
C PRO A 657 -7.03 26.01 -25.70
N LEU A 658 -6.64 26.58 -26.84
CA LEU A 658 -5.83 25.91 -27.85
C LEU A 658 -4.40 26.45 -27.89
N GLY A 659 -3.43 25.55 -28.00
CA GLY A 659 -2.03 25.87 -28.28
C GLY A 659 -1.60 25.35 -29.65
N LEU A 660 -0.57 25.98 -30.22
CA LEU A 660 0.03 25.58 -31.50
C LEU A 660 1.56 25.55 -31.36
N PHE A 661 2.16 24.40 -31.66
CA PHE A 661 3.60 24.28 -31.90
C PHE A 661 3.87 23.98 -33.36
N LEU A 662 4.96 24.55 -33.90
CA LEU A 662 5.41 24.36 -35.29
C LEU A 662 6.93 24.09 -35.31
N GLY A 663 7.39 23.30 -36.27
CA GLY A 663 8.81 22.95 -36.44
C GLY A 663 9.33 22.08 -35.29
N GLU A 664 10.59 22.27 -34.91
CA GLU A 664 11.26 21.48 -33.86
C GLU A 664 10.52 21.48 -32.52
N ALA A 665 9.87 22.59 -32.15
CA ALA A 665 9.09 22.68 -30.91
C ALA A 665 7.89 21.71 -30.90
N ALA A 666 7.32 21.41 -32.08
CA ALA A 666 6.22 20.45 -32.17
C ALA A 666 6.69 19.01 -31.96
N GLU A 667 7.90 18.68 -32.42
CA GLU A 667 8.51 17.36 -32.19
C GLU A 667 8.88 17.17 -30.72
N GLN A 668 9.46 18.19 -30.10
CA GLN A 668 9.83 18.19 -28.68
C GLN A 668 8.63 17.94 -27.77
N HIS A 669 7.50 18.61 -28.03
CA HIS A 669 6.31 18.50 -27.18
C HIS A 669 5.27 17.47 -27.66
N TYR A 670 5.53 16.74 -28.75
CA TYR A 670 4.58 15.78 -29.31
C TYR A 670 4.19 14.69 -28.31
N HIS A 671 5.17 14.14 -27.59
CA HIS A 671 4.96 13.04 -26.66
C HIS A 671 4.25 13.52 -25.38
N ASP A 672 4.73 14.61 -24.79
CA ASP A 672 4.16 15.14 -23.54
C ASP A 672 2.70 15.62 -23.72
N LEU A 673 2.34 16.13 -24.91
CA LEU A 673 1.00 16.60 -25.24
C LEU A 673 0.11 15.59 -25.96
N SER A 674 0.57 14.36 -26.20
CA SER A 674 -0.15 13.33 -26.96
C SER A 674 -1.64 13.18 -26.61
N PRO A 675 -2.06 13.04 -25.33
CA PRO A 675 -3.48 12.94 -24.98
C PRO A 675 -4.28 14.23 -25.28
N TRP A 676 -3.60 15.37 -25.33
CA TRP A 676 -4.18 16.70 -25.51
C TRP A 676 -4.19 17.19 -26.97
N ILE A 677 -3.55 16.47 -27.90
CA ILE A 677 -3.53 16.87 -29.32
C ILE A 677 -4.94 16.79 -29.92
N LEU A 678 -5.32 17.74 -30.77
CA LEU A 678 -6.55 17.71 -31.56
C LEU A 678 -6.24 17.27 -33.00
N ALA A 679 -5.18 17.81 -33.59
CA ALA A 679 -4.83 17.64 -35.00
C ALA A 679 -3.34 17.89 -35.25
N LYS A 680 -2.81 17.35 -36.36
CA LYS A 680 -1.55 17.84 -36.93
C LYS A 680 -1.82 19.18 -37.60
N ALA A 681 -0.91 20.13 -37.47
CA ALA A 681 -0.99 21.43 -38.14
C ALA A 681 0.13 21.56 -39.17
N ARG A 682 -0.11 22.27 -40.27
CA ARG A 682 0.95 22.64 -41.22
C ARG A 682 0.83 24.10 -41.60
N GLN A 683 1.90 24.85 -41.38
CA GLN A 683 2.04 26.23 -41.84
C GLN A 683 3.24 26.32 -42.80
N HIS A 684 2.95 26.52 -44.09
CA HIS A 684 3.96 26.49 -45.17
C HIS A 684 4.80 25.20 -45.16
N ALA A 685 6.11 25.31 -44.92
CA ALA A 685 7.06 24.19 -44.84
C ALA A 685 7.22 23.61 -43.42
N ARG A 686 6.55 24.18 -42.41
CA ARG A 686 6.65 23.75 -41.01
C ARG A 686 5.45 22.89 -40.64
N GLU A 687 5.70 21.66 -40.22
CA GLU A 687 4.71 20.79 -39.61
C GLU A 687 4.61 21.07 -38.10
N GLY A 688 3.50 20.69 -37.48
CA GLY A 688 3.19 21.06 -36.11
C GLY A 688 2.02 20.29 -35.51
N ILE A 689 1.65 20.70 -34.30
CA ILE A 689 0.53 20.11 -33.53
C ILE A 689 -0.39 21.21 -33.00
N LEU A 690 -1.69 20.98 -33.13
CA LEU A 690 -2.76 21.73 -32.47
C LEU A 690 -3.21 20.91 -31.26
N TYR A 691 -3.26 21.51 -30.06
CA TYR A 691 -3.53 20.80 -28.81
C TYR A 691 -4.35 21.65 -27.83
N ASP A 692 -4.96 21.01 -26.84
CA ASP A 692 -5.57 21.65 -25.68
C ASP A 692 -4.47 22.18 -24.74
N ALA A 693 -4.40 23.49 -24.58
CA ALA A 693 -3.37 24.19 -23.84
C ALA A 693 -3.32 23.82 -22.35
N LEU A 694 -4.39 23.24 -21.79
CA LEU A 694 -4.38 22.76 -20.41
C LEU A 694 -3.41 21.57 -20.19
N GLY A 695 -2.99 20.91 -21.27
CA GLY A 695 -1.92 19.92 -21.26
C GLY A 695 -0.51 20.50 -21.19
N GLU A 696 -0.35 21.82 -21.33
CA GLU A 696 0.95 22.47 -21.39
C GLU A 696 1.29 23.20 -20.09
N ASP A 697 2.46 22.91 -19.52
CA ASP A 697 2.88 23.48 -18.24
C ASP A 697 3.03 24.99 -18.28
N ALA A 698 3.52 25.55 -19.39
CA ALA A 698 3.65 27.00 -19.56
C ALA A 698 2.30 27.72 -19.50
N PHE A 699 1.23 27.11 -20.03
CA PHE A 699 -0.12 27.66 -19.95
C PHE A 699 -0.67 27.60 -18.53
N CYS A 700 -0.47 26.48 -17.82
CA CYS A 700 -0.87 26.35 -16.42
C CYS A 700 -0.15 27.38 -15.53
N HIS A 701 1.15 27.58 -15.71
CA HIS A 701 1.89 28.63 -15.00
C HIS A 701 1.36 30.03 -15.34
N PHE A 702 1.04 30.29 -16.61
CA PHE A 702 0.43 31.55 -17.01
C PHE A 702 -0.90 31.80 -16.28
N LEU A 703 -1.79 30.80 -16.18
CA LEU A 703 -3.04 30.92 -15.43
C LEU A 703 -2.79 31.30 -13.97
N LEU A 704 -1.85 30.60 -13.30
CA LEU A 704 -1.51 30.88 -11.91
C LEU A 704 -0.95 32.30 -11.70
N GLN A 705 -0.01 32.71 -12.55
CA GLN A 705 0.59 34.05 -12.51
C GLN A 705 -0.45 35.14 -12.82
N ALA A 706 -1.35 34.90 -13.77
CA ALA A 706 -2.42 35.84 -14.11
C ALA A 706 -3.42 36.01 -12.95
N ILE A 707 -3.75 34.93 -12.22
CA ILE A 707 -4.55 34.98 -10.99
C ILE A 707 -3.82 35.81 -9.91
N GLN A 708 -2.53 35.54 -9.69
CA GLN A 708 -1.73 36.26 -8.70
C GLN A 708 -1.65 37.76 -9.01
N ALA A 709 -1.42 38.10 -10.27
CA ALA A 709 -1.29 39.48 -10.74
C ALA A 709 -2.64 40.18 -11.01
N ARG A 710 -3.78 39.48 -10.86
CA ARG A 710 -5.15 39.99 -11.10
C ARG A 710 -5.32 40.62 -12.48
N VAL A 711 -4.81 39.93 -13.50
CA VAL A 711 -4.80 40.41 -14.88
C VAL A 711 -6.23 40.53 -15.43
N ARG A 712 -6.46 41.48 -16.35
CA ARG A 712 -7.68 41.58 -17.15
C ARG A 712 -7.33 41.50 -18.63
N LEU A 713 -7.98 40.61 -19.38
CA LEU A 713 -7.70 40.39 -20.80
C LEU A 713 -8.98 40.61 -21.64
N PRO A 714 -8.96 41.46 -22.68
CA PRO A 714 -10.14 41.68 -23.52
C PRO A 714 -10.51 40.41 -24.33
N PHE A 715 -11.81 40.20 -24.54
CA PHE A 715 -12.40 39.09 -25.30
C PHE A 715 -13.61 39.58 -26.13
N ALA A 716 -14.19 38.73 -27.00
CA ALA A 716 -14.96 39.18 -28.18
C ALA A 716 -16.12 40.10 -27.85
N SER A 717 -16.80 39.79 -26.75
CA SER A 717 -17.98 40.51 -26.26
C SER A 717 -17.82 40.88 -24.78
N GLY A 718 -16.59 40.99 -24.27
CA GLY A 718 -16.33 41.12 -22.83
C GLY A 718 -14.85 41.14 -22.43
N GLU A 719 -14.56 40.83 -21.17
CA GLU A 719 -13.20 40.68 -20.61
C GLU A 719 -13.08 39.42 -19.74
N MET A 720 -11.93 38.75 -19.81
CA MET A 720 -11.54 37.69 -18.88
C MET A 720 -10.87 38.32 -17.66
N VAL A 721 -11.45 38.11 -16.49
CA VAL A 721 -11.06 38.71 -15.22
C VAL A 721 -10.45 37.64 -14.33
N PHE A 722 -9.17 37.81 -13.99
CA PHE A 722 -8.46 36.98 -13.04
C PHE A 722 -8.48 37.66 -11.67
N SER A 723 -8.80 36.91 -10.60
CA SER A 723 -8.89 37.47 -9.24
C SER A 723 -8.27 36.54 -8.21
N SER A 724 -7.60 37.12 -7.20
CA SER A 724 -7.03 36.41 -6.05
C SER A 724 -7.65 36.91 -4.74
N THR A 725 -7.87 35.98 -3.81
CA THR A 725 -8.44 36.24 -2.47
C THR A 725 -7.34 36.39 -1.42
N ALA A 726 -7.72 36.65 -0.18
CA ALA A 726 -6.81 36.64 0.96
C ALA A 726 -6.17 35.26 1.25
N ALA A 727 -6.70 34.16 0.70
CA ALA A 727 -6.18 32.81 0.92
C ALA A 727 -5.06 32.40 -0.06
N PHE A 728 -4.71 33.27 -1.03
CA PHE A 728 -3.62 33.01 -1.96
C PHE A 728 -2.25 33.02 -1.23
N PRO A 729 -1.50 31.91 -1.21
CA PRO A 729 -0.26 31.81 -0.45
C PRO A 729 0.93 32.43 -1.19
N GLU A 730 2.03 32.67 -0.48
CA GLU A 730 3.33 32.86 -1.12
C GLU A 730 3.78 31.56 -1.78
N LEU A 731 4.28 31.64 -3.02
CA LEU A 731 4.63 30.49 -3.84
C LEU A 731 6.15 30.42 -4.06
N PRO A 732 6.73 29.20 -4.13
CA PRO A 732 8.13 29.02 -4.50
C PRO A 732 8.38 29.44 -5.96
N GLN A 733 9.62 29.81 -6.30
CA GLN A 733 9.99 30.25 -7.65
C GLN A 733 9.75 29.18 -8.73
N ASN A 734 9.96 27.90 -8.40
CA ASN A 734 9.72 26.77 -9.30
C ASN A 734 8.66 25.85 -8.69
N ILE A 735 7.40 26.05 -9.08
CA ILE A 735 6.30 25.20 -8.66
C ILE A 735 6.06 24.10 -9.69
N THR A 736 5.92 22.86 -9.24
CA THR A 736 5.61 21.74 -10.15
C THR A 736 4.13 21.73 -10.51
N VAL A 737 3.81 21.36 -11.75
CA VAL A 737 2.43 21.26 -12.25
C VAL A 737 2.11 19.78 -12.47
N SER A 738 0.97 19.31 -11.96
CA SER A 738 0.47 17.96 -12.25
C SER A 738 -1.02 17.98 -12.58
N ARG A 739 -1.49 17.00 -13.36
CA ARG A 739 -2.91 16.82 -13.73
C ARG A 739 -3.36 15.44 -13.26
N PRO A 740 -3.88 15.30 -12.03
CA PRO A 740 -4.31 14.01 -11.53
C PRO A 740 -5.48 13.48 -12.37
N ALA A 741 -5.48 12.19 -12.68
CA ALA A 741 -6.54 11.52 -13.43
C ALA A 741 -7.78 11.28 -12.54
N ILE A 742 -8.38 12.36 -12.04
CA ILE A 742 -9.57 12.29 -11.17
C ILE A 742 -10.81 12.05 -12.06
N ARG A 743 -11.73 11.18 -11.61
CA ARG A 743 -13.04 10.98 -12.24
C ARG A 743 -13.91 12.25 -12.04
N GLN A 744 -13.74 13.27 -12.88
CA GLN A 744 -14.55 14.49 -12.82
C GLN A 744 -14.96 14.98 -14.22
N SER A 745 -16.06 15.74 -14.25
CA SER A 745 -16.61 16.48 -15.40
C SER A 745 -15.79 17.71 -15.78
N ASN A 746 -14.69 17.98 -15.08
CA ASN A 746 -13.85 19.17 -15.20
C ASN A 746 -12.37 18.77 -15.22
N THR A 747 -11.48 19.70 -15.57
CA THR A 747 -10.03 19.46 -15.55
C THR A 747 -9.41 20.06 -14.29
N ALA A 748 -8.66 19.26 -13.52
CA ALA A 748 -7.93 19.70 -12.34
C ALA A 748 -6.43 19.85 -12.64
N ILE A 749 -5.84 20.93 -12.16
CA ILE A 749 -4.40 21.22 -12.22
C ILE A 749 -3.92 21.44 -10.79
N VAL A 750 -2.92 20.69 -10.34
CA VAL A 750 -2.31 20.80 -9.02
C VAL A 750 -0.96 21.50 -9.15
N TYR A 751 -0.72 22.52 -8.32
CA TYR A 751 0.51 23.28 -8.24
C TYR A 751 1.26 22.90 -6.95
N GLY A 752 2.17 21.93 -7.05
CA GLY A 752 2.87 21.34 -5.91
C GLY A 752 1.90 20.88 -4.81
N GLU A 753 2.22 21.17 -3.56
CA GLU A 753 1.33 20.93 -2.41
C GLU A 753 0.66 22.22 -1.91
N HIS A 754 0.50 23.22 -2.79
CA HIS A 754 0.05 24.56 -2.39
C HIS A 754 -1.34 24.90 -2.88
N LEU A 755 -1.65 24.64 -4.16
CA LEU A 755 -2.88 25.08 -4.81
C LEU A 755 -3.43 24.01 -5.77
N ILE A 756 -4.74 24.01 -5.97
CA ILE A 756 -5.42 23.21 -6.98
C ILE A 756 -6.39 24.11 -7.78
N LEU A 757 -6.28 24.09 -9.11
CA LEU A 757 -7.14 24.82 -10.04
C LEU A 757 -8.09 23.85 -10.73
N LYS A 758 -9.39 24.04 -10.49
CA LYS A 758 -10.48 23.39 -11.21
C LYS A 758 -10.87 24.27 -12.39
N VAL A 759 -10.71 23.78 -13.61
CA VAL A 759 -11.12 24.46 -14.85
C VAL A 759 -12.44 23.85 -15.32
N TYR A 760 -13.49 24.68 -15.38
CA TYR A 760 -14.82 24.28 -15.81
C TYR A 760 -14.81 24.03 -17.31
N ARG A 761 -15.16 22.80 -17.71
CA ARG A 761 -15.19 22.42 -19.14
C ARG A 761 -16.47 22.81 -19.81
N CYS A 762 -17.60 22.59 -19.15
CA CYS A 762 -18.90 23.11 -19.56
C CYS A 762 -19.21 24.34 -18.70
N VAL A 763 -19.27 25.51 -19.33
CA VAL A 763 -19.46 26.80 -18.66
C VAL A 763 -20.89 27.31 -18.87
N GLN A 764 -21.45 27.97 -17.85
CA GLN A 764 -22.81 28.50 -17.85
C GLN A 764 -22.78 30.01 -17.58
N GLU A 765 -23.64 30.77 -18.27
CA GLU A 765 -23.82 32.19 -18.02
C GLU A 765 -24.58 32.41 -16.71
N GLY A 766 -24.01 33.19 -15.80
CA GLY A 766 -24.54 33.51 -14.48
C GLY A 766 -23.51 33.33 -13.36
N ILE A 767 -23.90 33.73 -12.15
CA ILE A 767 -23.06 33.58 -10.95
C ILE A 767 -22.88 32.09 -10.65
N ASN A 768 -21.63 31.62 -10.64
CA ASN A 768 -21.32 30.23 -10.34
C ASN A 768 -21.37 29.96 -8.82
N PRO A 769 -22.14 28.97 -8.34
CA PRO A 769 -22.26 28.64 -6.93
C PRO A 769 -20.93 28.36 -6.22
N GLU A 770 -19.98 27.68 -6.87
CA GLU A 770 -18.73 27.30 -6.23
C GLU A 770 -17.85 28.52 -5.94
N LEU A 771 -17.77 29.46 -6.89
CA LEU A 771 -17.05 30.72 -6.68
C LEU A 771 -17.75 31.61 -5.66
N GLU A 772 -19.09 31.71 -5.73
CA GLU A 772 -19.87 32.52 -4.79
C GLU A 772 -19.75 32.00 -3.35
N MET A 773 -19.93 30.69 -3.16
CA MET A 773 -19.80 30.00 -1.87
C MET A 773 -18.36 30.05 -1.36
N GLY A 774 -17.38 29.75 -2.22
CA GLY A 774 -15.96 29.75 -1.88
C GLY A 774 -15.48 31.12 -1.42
N ARG A 775 -15.87 32.21 -2.11
CA ARG A 775 -15.57 33.59 -1.68
C ARG A 775 -16.20 33.90 -0.33
N PHE A 776 -17.48 33.60 -0.14
CA PHE A 776 -18.18 33.85 1.12
C PHE A 776 -17.56 33.10 2.29
N LEU A 777 -17.29 31.80 2.13
CA LEU A 777 -16.70 30.92 3.14
C LEU A 777 -15.20 31.14 3.38
N THR A 778 -14.55 31.95 2.54
CA THR A 778 -13.13 32.31 2.72
C THR A 778 -12.99 33.71 3.32
N GLU A 779 -13.77 34.69 2.85
CA GLU A 779 -13.53 36.11 3.16
C GLU A 779 -14.57 36.73 4.12
N ILE A 780 -15.81 36.23 4.14
CA ILE A 780 -16.93 36.86 4.89
C ILE A 780 -17.30 36.05 6.13
N SER A 781 -17.45 34.73 5.97
CA SER A 781 -17.75 33.77 7.04
C SER A 781 -16.79 32.58 6.98
N PRO A 782 -15.52 32.78 7.40
CA PRO A 782 -14.48 31.74 7.30
C PRO A 782 -14.89 30.42 7.95
N CYS A 783 -14.83 29.32 7.19
CA CYS A 783 -15.08 27.97 7.69
C CYS A 783 -13.82 27.10 7.59
N HIS A 784 -13.36 26.54 8.71
CA HIS A 784 -12.12 25.75 8.79
C HIS A 784 -12.21 24.39 8.10
N TYR A 785 -13.43 23.87 7.88
CA TYR A 785 -13.67 22.56 7.28
C TYR A 785 -13.92 22.65 5.77
N VAL A 786 -13.55 23.76 5.13
CA VAL A 786 -13.77 23.99 3.69
C VAL A 786 -12.45 24.34 3.03
N ALA A 787 -12.19 23.79 1.85
CA ALA A 787 -11.05 24.20 1.05
C ALA A 787 -11.18 25.69 0.68
N SER A 788 -10.24 26.51 1.13
CA SER A 788 -10.30 27.95 0.92
C SER A 788 -10.09 28.30 -0.55
N LEU A 789 -10.96 29.15 -1.10
CA LEU A 789 -10.83 29.67 -2.45
C LEU A 789 -9.68 30.69 -2.46
N ALA A 790 -8.60 30.40 -3.17
CA ALA A 790 -7.43 31.26 -3.33
C ALA A 790 -7.56 32.24 -4.52
N GLY A 791 -8.36 31.90 -5.53
CA GLY A 791 -8.58 32.76 -6.70
C GLY A 791 -9.54 32.17 -7.72
N SER A 792 -9.74 32.87 -8.83
CA SER A 792 -10.65 32.45 -9.90
C SER A 792 -10.37 33.14 -11.23
N LEU A 793 -10.94 32.57 -12.29
CA LEU A 793 -11.02 33.14 -13.63
C LEU A 793 -12.48 33.20 -14.07
N GLU A 794 -12.95 34.40 -14.41
CA GLU A 794 -14.33 34.66 -14.85
C GLU A 794 -14.32 35.41 -16.19
N TYR A 795 -15.30 35.14 -17.05
CA TYR A 795 -15.56 35.90 -18.28
C TYR A 795 -16.73 36.85 -18.06
N HIS A 796 -16.49 38.16 -18.18
CA HIS A 796 -17.46 39.23 -17.94
C HIS A 796 -17.88 39.84 -19.28
N THR A 797 -19.18 39.80 -19.58
CA THR A 797 -19.78 40.55 -20.69
C THR A 797 -20.53 41.77 -20.15
N ALA A 798 -21.12 42.59 -21.03
CA ALA A 798 -21.98 43.70 -20.61
C ALA A 798 -23.20 43.25 -19.79
N THR A 799 -23.62 41.99 -19.92
CA THR A 799 -24.89 41.48 -19.39
C THR A 799 -24.77 40.24 -18.50
N SER A 800 -23.63 39.54 -18.51
CA SER A 800 -23.45 38.27 -17.80
C SER A 800 -22.01 38.07 -17.30
N ILE A 801 -21.87 37.21 -16.29
CA ILE A 801 -20.58 36.72 -15.77
C ILE A 801 -20.59 35.20 -15.96
N THR A 802 -19.48 34.61 -16.34
CA THR A 802 -19.34 33.16 -16.53
C THR A 802 -18.07 32.69 -15.85
N ALA A 803 -18.17 31.75 -14.90
CA ALA A 803 -16.99 31.16 -14.28
C ALA A 803 -16.27 30.21 -15.25
N VAL A 804 -14.95 30.34 -15.35
CA VAL A 804 -14.09 29.51 -16.20
C VAL A 804 -13.17 28.64 -15.36
N ALA A 805 -12.66 29.15 -14.23
CA ALA A 805 -11.88 28.34 -13.30
C ALA A 805 -11.96 28.82 -11.84
N ALA A 806 -11.80 27.89 -10.90
CA ALA A 806 -11.71 28.11 -9.47
C ALA A 806 -10.39 27.58 -8.91
N LEU A 807 -9.64 28.42 -8.21
CA LEU A 807 -8.36 28.07 -7.59
C LEU A 807 -8.56 27.96 -6.08
N HIS A 808 -8.29 26.79 -5.51
CA HIS A 808 -8.41 26.49 -4.09
C HIS A 808 -7.04 26.19 -3.48
N ARG A 809 -6.91 26.33 -2.16
CA ARG A 809 -5.75 25.80 -1.42
C ARG A 809 -5.71 24.27 -1.54
N TYR A 810 -4.52 23.75 -1.78
CA TYR A 810 -4.32 22.30 -1.78
C TYR A 810 -4.44 21.76 -0.37
N VAL A 811 -5.11 20.61 -0.23
CA VAL A 811 -5.35 19.93 1.04
C VAL A 811 -4.72 18.54 0.95
N PRO A 812 -3.57 18.31 1.62
CA PRO A 812 -2.99 16.98 1.72
C PRO A 812 -3.98 16.02 2.39
N ASN A 813 -4.35 14.94 1.72
CA ASN A 813 -5.43 14.05 2.14
C ASN A 813 -5.11 12.57 1.86
N GLN A 814 -5.86 11.67 2.50
CA GLN A 814 -5.74 10.21 2.41
C GLN A 814 -6.81 9.60 1.48
N GLY A 815 -7.43 10.40 0.60
CA GLY A 815 -8.57 10.03 -0.23
C GLY A 815 -9.90 10.61 0.28
N THR A 816 -11.00 10.21 -0.35
CA THR A 816 -12.34 10.67 0.03
C THR A 816 -12.91 9.84 1.18
N ALA A 817 -13.87 10.39 1.92
CA ALA A 817 -14.61 9.65 2.92
C ALA A 817 -15.37 8.46 2.30
N TRP A 818 -15.71 8.53 1.00
CA TRP A 818 -16.31 7.42 0.27
C TRP A 818 -15.36 6.22 0.18
N ASN A 819 -14.10 6.44 -0.24
CA ASN A 819 -13.10 5.37 -0.31
C ASN A 819 -12.87 4.73 1.07
N TYR A 820 -12.68 5.56 2.08
CA TYR A 820 -12.53 5.10 3.47
C TYR A 820 -13.71 4.25 3.94
N THR A 821 -14.94 4.66 3.60
CA THR A 821 -16.17 3.94 3.96
C THR A 821 -16.30 2.59 3.24
N GLN A 822 -15.98 2.54 1.95
CA GLN A 822 -16.00 1.30 1.17
C GLN A 822 -14.99 0.28 1.72
N ASP A 823 -13.75 0.71 1.98
CA ASP A 823 -12.70 -0.16 2.52
C ASP A 823 -13.03 -0.67 3.94
N TYR A 824 -13.73 0.14 4.73
CA TYR A 824 -14.24 -0.28 6.03
C TYR A 824 -15.33 -1.35 5.89
N LEU A 825 -16.33 -1.11 5.03
CA LEU A 825 -17.44 -2.03 4.81
C LEU A 825 -16.98 -3.37 4.21
N ASP A 826 -16.03 -3.34 3.28
CA ASP A 826 -15.46 -4.56 2.68
C ASP A 826 -14.81 -5.44 3.75
N ARG A 827 -14.02 -4.85 4.66
CA ARG A 827 -13.42 -5.57 5.79
C ARG A 827 -14.48 -6.07 6.77
N TYR A 828 -15.48 -5.25 7.09
CA TYR A 828 -16.54 -5.60 8.03
C TYR A 828 -17.39 -6.77 7.51
N PHE A 829 -17.81 -6.76 6.24
CA PHE A 829 -18.59 -7.87 5.67
C PHE A 829 -17.77 -9.15 5.54
N MET A 830 -16.49 -9.07 5.16
CA MET A 830 -15.60 -10.24 5.22
C MET A 830 -15.50 -10.80 6.63
N GLN A 831 -15.34 -9.94 7.64
CA GLN A 831 -15.29 -10.39 9.03
C GLN A 831 -16.61 -11.03 9.48
N CYS A 832 -17.76 -10.52 9.03
CA CYS A 832 -19.05 -11.15 9.31
C CYS A 832 -19.12 -12.58 8.75
N ILE A 833 -18.58 -12.78 7.54
CA ILE A 833 -18.56 -14.07 6.85
C ILE A 833 -17.65 -15.07 7.58
N THR A 834 -16.46 -14.62 8.00
CA THR A 834 -15.43 -15.49 8.58
C THR A 834 -15.63 -15.73 10.08
N GLU A 835 -16.17 -14.76 10.82
CA GLU A 835 -16.29 -14.78 12.28
C GLU A 835 -17.68 -14.29 12.75
N PRO A 836 -18.76 -15.06 12.54
CA PRO A 836 -20.12 -14.61 12.82
C PRO A 836 -20.35 -14.21 14.28
N ASP A 837 -19.65 -14.82 15.23
CA ASP A 837 -19.81 -14.53 16.67
C ASP A 837 -19.20 -13.17 17.08
N HIS A 838 -18.18 -12.69 16.36
CA HIS A 838 -17.56 -11.39 16.63
C HIS A 838 -18.47 -10.20 16.25
N THR A 839 -19.43 -10.43 15.34
CA THR A 839 -20.40 -9.43 14.88
C THR A 839 -21.43 -9.03 15.94
N ARG A 840 -21.51 -9.78 17.05
CA ARG A 840 -22.41 -9.49 18.18
C ARG A 840 -21.86 -8.43 19.14
N ASN A 841 -20.63 -7.96 18.94
CA ASN A 841 -20.07 -6.89 19.76
C ASN A 841 -20.79 -5.55 19.49
N PRO A 842 -21.47 -4.95 20.47
CA PRO A 842 -22.17 -3.67 20.29
C PRO A 842 -21.25 -2.49 19.96
N GLU A 843 -19.93 -2.61 20.23
CA GLU A 843 -18.93 -1.56 19.97
C GLU A 843 -18.16 -1.78 18.66
N ILE A 844 -18.55 -2.74 17.82
CA ILE A 844 -17.82 -3.09 16.58
C ILE A 844 -17.62 -1.91 15.62
N HIS A 845 -18.50 -0.91 15.69
CA HIS A 845 -18.44 0.29 14.87
C HIS A 845 -17.92 1.53 15.61
N ALA A 846 -17.48 1.43 16.87
CA ALA A 846 -17.17 2.59 17.72
C ALA A 846 -16.18 3.58 17.07
N ALA A 847 -15.07 3.08 16.53
CA ALA A 847 -14.06 3.92 15.86
C ALA A 847 -14.60 4.61 14.60
N TYR A 848 -15.43 3.90 13.82
CA TYR A 848 -16.08 4.48 12.64
C TYR A 848 -17.16 5.50 13.04
N GLY A 849 -17.92 5.21 14.09
CA GLY A 849 -18.93 6.08 14.67
C GLY A 849 -18.36 7.42 15.12
N LEU A 850 -17.21 7.44 15.79
CA LEU A 850 -16.52 8.68 16.18
C LEU A 850 -16.18 9.57 14.98
N GLN A 851 -15.74 8.96 13.87
CA GLN A 851 -15.47 9.69 12.63
C GLN A 851 -16.77 10.27 12.03
N MET A 852 -17.87 9.50 12.03
CA MET A 852 -19.15 10.00 11.51
C MET A 852 -19.73 11.11 12.38
N GLU A 853 -19.55 11.03 13.70
CA GLU A 853 -19.91 12.12 14.62
C GLU A 853 -19.12 13.40 14.31
N MET A 854 -17.81 13.28 14.06
CA MET A 854 -16.97 14.40 13.63
C MET A 854 -17.44 14.98 12.30
N LEU A 855 -17.80 14.16 11.32
CA LEU A 855 -18.37 14.64 10.06
C LEU A 855 -19.70 15.39 10.27
N GLY A 856 -20.53 14.92 11.21
CA GLY A 856 -21.74 15.63 11.64
C GLY A 856 -21.44 17.02 12.17
N ARG A 857 -20.44 17.14 13.04
CA ARG A 857 -19.97 18.44 13.59
C ARG A 857 -19.43 19.37 12.49
N CYS A 858 -18.62 18.84 11.57
CA CYS A 858 -18.11 19.61 10.42
C CYS A 858 -19.26 20.16 9.55
N THR A 859 -20.30 19.36 9.33
CA THR A 859 -21.50 19.75 8.57
C THR A 859 -22.26 20.86 9.28
N ALA A 860 -22.41 20.76 10.61
CA ALA A 860 -23.06 21.80 11.41
C ALA A 860 -22.29 23.13 11.35
N ASP A 861 -20.95 23.09 11.44
CA ASP A 861 -20.12 24.29 11.35
C ASP A 861 -20.22 24.97 9.98
N LEU A 862 -20.30 24.18 8.89
CA LEU A 862 -20.61 24.72 7.56
C LEU A 862 -21.96 25.45 7.55
N HIS A 863 -23.02 24.82 8.04
CA HIS A 863 -24.36 25.43 8.07
C HIS A 863 -24.41 26.69 8.95
N ARG A 864 -23.68 26.70 10.08
CA ARG A 864 -23.54 27.90 10.93
C ARG A 864 -22.83 29.03 10.20
N ALA A 865 -21.77 28.73 9.46
CA ALA A 865 -21.06 29.72 8.66
C ALA A 865 -22.00 30.34 7.60
N LEU A 866 -22.84 29.52 6.96
CA LEU A 866 -23.80 29.93 5.93
C LEU A 866 -25.06 30.63 6.48
N ALA A 867 -25.39 30.43 7.76
CA ALA A 867 -26.50 31.10 8.43
C ALA A 867 -26.12 32.44 9.08
N LYS A 868 -24.85 32.83 9.03
CA LYS A 868 -24.38 34.08 9.62
C LYS A 868 -24.99 35.27 8.88
N ILE A 869 -25.68 36.16 9.60
CA ILE A 869 -26.19 37.42 9.04
C ILE A 869 -25.00 38.35 8.78
N THR A 870 -24.81 38.71 7.52
CA THR A 870 -23.67 39.49 7.01
C THR A 870 -24.09 40.73 6.24
N GLY A 871 -25.39 40.87 5.93
CA GLY A 871 -25.93 41.93 5.08
C GLY A 871 -25.86 41.58 3.59
N ASN A 872 -25.49 40.35 3.24
CA ASN A 872 -25.51 39.85 1.87
C ASN A 872 -26.82 39.08 1.63
N PRO A 873 -27.79 39.62 0.86
CA PRO A 873 -29.07 38.96 0.63
C PRO A 873 -28.98 37.59 -0.02
N ALA A 874 -27.87 37.25 -0.69
CA ALA A 874 -27.70 35.91 -1.26
C ALA A 874 -27.45 34.83 -0.18
N PHE A 875 -26.93 35.22 0.99
CA PHE A 875 -26.54 34.29 2.06
C PHE A 875 -27.34 34.46 3.35
N ASP A 876 -27.76 35.68 3.68
CA ASP A 876 -28.48 35.97 4.91
C ASP A 876 -29.69 35.02 5.07
N PRO A 877 -29.86 34.33 6.20
CA PRO A 877 -30.91 33.34 6.39
C PRO A 877 -32.30 33.97 6.21
N GLU A 878 -33.19 33.25 5.53
CA GLU A 878 -34.58 33.70 5.30
C GLU A 878 -35.55 32.83 6.09
N ILE A 879 -36.68 33.43 6.49
CA ILE A 879 -37.76 32.65 7.10
C ILE A 879 -38.45 31.83 6.02
N MET A 880 -38.61 30.53 6.28
CA MET A 880 -39.35 29.64 5.40
C MET A 880 -40.86 29.83 5.58
N MET A 881 -41.56 30.18 4.50
CA MET A 881 -43.00 30.43 4.54
C MET A 881 -43.79 29.12 4.50
N ALA A 882 -44.94 29.06 5.17
CA ALA A 882 -45.79 27.86 5.16
C ALA A 882 -46.23 27.44 3.74
N SER A 883 -46.41 28.40 2.82
CA SER A 883 -46.72 28.14 1.41
C SER A 883 -45.61 27.39 0.68
N GLU A 884 -44.33 27.72 0.95
CA GLU A 884 -43.18 27.07 0.30
C GLU A 884 -43.07 25.58 0.69
N MET A 885 -43.49 25.21 1.90
CA MET A 885 -43.58 23.81 2.30
C MET A 885 -44.70 23.07 1.56
N SER A 886 -45.87 23.69 1.42
CA SER A 886 -46.96 23.10 0.64
C SER A 886 -46.53 22.85 -0.81
N ASP A 887 -45.81 23.81 -1.40
CA ASP A 887 -45.25 23.69 -2.75
C ASP A 887 -44.21 22.57 -2.85
N GLN A 888 -43.30 22.43 -1.87
CA GLN A 888 -42.32 21.35 -1.83
C GLN A 888 -42.98 19.97 -1.71
N SER A 889 -43.98 19.83 -0.83
CA SER A 889 -44.74 18.59 -0.67
C SER A 889 -45.50 18.23 -1.95
N ALA A 890 -46.13 19.22 -2.60
CA ALA A 890 -46.80 19.04 -3.88
C ALA A 890 -45.83 18.65 -5.01
N GLN A 891 -44.62 19.23 -5.03
CA GLN A 891 -43.57 18.87 -6.00
C GLN A 891 -43.05 17.45 -5.76
N LEU A 892 -42.80 17.07 -4.51
CA LEU A 892 -42.39 15.71 -4.14
C LEU A 892 -43.44 14.68 -4.56
N ARG A 893 -44.71 14.97 -4.29
CA ARG A 893 -45.85 14.15 -4.75
C ARG A 893 -45.85 13.99 -6.27
N THR A 894 -45.66 15.10 -6.99
CA THR A 894 -45.66 15.12 -8.46
C THR A 894 -44.49 14.30 -9.01
N ASN A 895 -43.29 14.46 -8.45
CA ASN A 895 -42.10 13.70 -8.82
C ASN A 895 -42.27 12.20 -8.53
N LEU A 896 -42.89 11.84 -7.40
CA LEU A 896 -43.18 10.45 -7.07
C LEU A 896 -44.14 9.82 -8.09
N ILE A 897 -45.24 10.52 -8.42
CA ILE A 897 -46.21 10.06 -9.42
C ILE A 897 -45.53 9.89 -10.78
N ARG A 898 -44.72 10.86 -11.21
CA ARG A 898 -43.97 10.80 -12.48
C ARG A 898 -43.03 9.60 -12.50
N THR A 899 -42.18 9.47 -11.50
CA THR A 899 -41.16 8.41 -11.41
C THR A 899 -41.79 7.03 -11.36
N PHE A 900 -42.88 6.85 -10.60
CA PHE A 900 -43.58 5.57 -10.50
C PHE A 900 -44.33 5.21 -11.79
N ASN A 901 -44.91 6.18 -12.49
CA ASN A 901 -45.49 5.94 -13.82
C ASN A 901 -44.41 5.49 -14.81
N TYR A 902 -43.23 6.14 -14.77
CA TYR A 902 -42.11 5.75 -15.62
C TYR A 902 -41.58 4.36 -15.27
N LEU A 903 -41.44 4.05 -13.97
CA LEU A 903 -41.05 2.73 -13.49
C LEU A 903 -42.03 1.63 -13.94
N GLU A 904 -43.34 1.92 -13.91
CA GLU A 904 -44.38 0.99 -14.38
C GLU A 904 -44.25 0.70 -15.88
N GLN A 905 -44.04 1.75 -16.69
CA GLN A 905 -43.83 1.64 -18.14
C GLN A 905 -42.56 0.85 -18.47
N GLU A 906 -41.44 1.15 -17.81
CA GLU A 906 -40.16 0.49 -18.06
C GLU A 906 -40.08 -0.93 -17.48
N SER A 907 -40.93 -1.29 -16.50
CA SER A 907 -40.82 -2.59 -15.80
C SER A 907 -40.85 -3.79 -16.75
N MET A 908 -41.62 -3.73 -17.84
CA MET A 908 -41.72 -4.81 -18.84
C MET A 908 -40.43 -4.99 -19.66
N HIS A 909 -39.56 -3.99 -19.70
CA HIS A 909 -38.29 -3.99 -20.42
C HIS A 909 -37.10 -4.35 -19.53
N LEU A 910 -37.30 -4.49 -18.21
CA LEU A 910 -36.28 -4.89 -17.25
C LEU A 910 -36.28 -6.42 -17.04
N SER A 911 -35.18 -6.95 -16.48
CA SER A 911 -35.06 -8.38 -16.19
C SER A 911 -36.03 -8.84 -15.09
N GLU A 912 -36.31 -10.14 -15.01
CA GLU A 912 -37.26 -10.73 -14.04
C GLU A 912 -36.96 -10.34 -12.58
N ARG A 913 -35.67 -10.24 -12.21
CA ARG A 913 -35.22 -9.75 -10.89
C ARG A 913 -35.70 -8.33 -10.60
N PHE A 914 -35.54 -7.42 -11.56
CA PHE A 914 -35.96 -6.02 -11.43
C PHE A 914 -37.48 -5.88 -11.48
N GLN A 915 -38.18 -6.71 -12.26
CA GLN A 915 -39.65 -6.72 -12.32
C GLN A 915 -40.27 -6.98 -10.94
N ASN A 916 -39.69 -7.89 -10.16
CA ASN A 916 -40.17 -8.17 -8.79
C ASN A 916 -39.96 -6.97 -7.85
N LEU A 917 -38.80 -6.31 -7.91
CA LEU A 917 -38.56 -5.08 -7.15
C LEU A 917 -39.51 -3.95 -7.57
N CYS A 918 -39.77 -3.79 -8.86
CA CYS A 918 -40.75 -2.81 -9.37
C CYS A 918 -42.14 -3.08 -8.79
N LYS A 919 -42.61 -4.34 -8.79
CA LYS A 919 -43.91 -4.70 -8.20
C LYS A 919 -43.99 -4.35 -6.72
N CYS A 920 -42.95 -4.67 -5.95
CA CYS A 920 -42.88 -4.31 -4.52
C CYS A 920 -42.98 -2.80 -4.31
N LEU A 921 -42.21 -2.01 -5.06
CA LEU A 921 -42.27 -0.54 -4.99
C LEU A 921 -43.64 0.00 -5.38
N LEU A 922 -44.20 -0.44 -6.51
CA LEU A 922 -45.51 0.01 -7.01
C LEU A 922 -46.65 -0.28 -6.01
N ASN A 923 -46.58 -1.39 -5.27
CA ASN A 923 -47.55 -1.71 -4.21
C ASN A 923 -47.51 -0.72 -3.03
N LEU A 924 -46.37 -0.06 -2.79
CA LEU A 924 -46.21 0.95 -1.72
C LEU A 924 -46.59 2.37 -2.18
N ARG A 925 -46.95 2.56 -3.45
CA ARG A 925 -47.21 3.87 -4.06
C ARG A 925 -48.26 4.68 -3.29
N GLN A 926 -49.45 4.12 -3.05
CA GLN A 926 -50.54 4.86 -2.40
C GLN A 926 -50.19 5.23 -0.95
N ARG A 927 -49.63 4.29 -0.19
CA ARG A 927 -49.21 4.55 1.20
C ARG A 927 -48.13 5.63 1.30
N THR A 928 -47.22 5.67 0.33
CA THR A 928 -46.18 6.71 0.27
C THR A 928 -46.79 8.07 -0.03
N LEU A 929 -47.80 8.14 -0.92
CA LEU A 929 -48.55 9.36 -1.17
C LEU A 929 -49.29 9.86 0.08
N ASP A 930 -49.96 8.95 0.81
CA ASP A 930 -50.66 9.26 2.05
C ASP A 930 -49.69 9.78 3.13
N TYR A 931 -48.48 9.20 3.22
CA TYR A 931 -47.43 9.67 4.13
C TYR A 931 -46.97 11.10 3.79
N ILE A 932 -46.73 11.39 2.51
CA ILE A 932 -46.33 12.74 2.05
C ILE A 932 -47.41 13.77 2.41
N GLU A 933 -48.69 13.43 2.26
CA GLU A 933 -49.82 14.29 2.64
C GLU A 933 -49.88 14.54 4.16
N ASN A 934 -49.73 13.48 4.97
CA ASN A 934 -49.77 13.59 6.44
C ASN A 934 -48.57 14.34 7.04
N SER A 935 -47.41 14.28 6.38
CA SER A 935 -46.17 14.95 6.82
C SER A 935 -46.24 16.49 6.79
N GLN A 936 -47.27 17.07 6.16
CA GLN A 936 -47.50 18.53 6.10
C GLN A 936 -47.84 19.16 7.46
N SER A 937 -48.16 18.35 8.48
CA SER A 937 -48.56 18.80 9.82
C SER A 937 -47.40 18.99 10.81
N ILE A 938 -46.17 18.61 10.43
CA ILE A 938 -45.00 18.64 11.32
C ILE A 938 -44.38 20.05 11.32
N GLU A 939 -44.13 20.61 12.51
CA GLU A 939 -43.48 21.92 12.67
C GLU A 939 -41.99 21.84 12.23
N ILE A 940 -41.57 22.70 11.29
CA ILE A 940 -40.26 22.67 10.61
C ILE A 940 -39.34 23.80 11.12
N PRO A 941 -38.00 23.64 11.06
CA PRO A 941 -37.04 24.73 11.18
C PRO A 941 -37.46 25.99 10.42
N LYS A 942 -37.35 27.14 11.09
CA LYS A 942 -37.91 28.40 10.58
C LYS A 942 -37.03 29.05 9.52
N LEU A 943 -35.81 28.56 9.27
CA LEU A 943 -34.82 29.22 8.44
C LEU A 943 -34.37 28.37 7.25
N LYS A 944 -34.23 29.01 6.09
CA LYS A 944 -33.56 28.49 4.89
C LYS A 944 -32.24 29.25 4.64
N ILE A 945 -31.22 28.52 4.21
CA ILE A 945 -29.86 29.03 3.96
C ILE A 945 -29.34 28.55 2.61
N ARG A 946 -28.21 29.10 2.17
CA ARG A 946 -27.43 28.50 1.08
C ARG A 946 -26.92 27.13 1.53
N LEU A 947 -26.91 26.17 0.61
CA LEU A 947 -26.50 24.79 0.87
C LEU A 947 -25.33 24.41 -0.04
N HIS A 948 -24.70 23.27 0.26
CA HIS A 948 -23.72 22.67 -0.62
C HIS A 948 -24.37 22.17 -1.93
N GLY A 949 -25.58 21.62 -1.86
CA GLY A 949 -26.40 21.30 -3.05
C GLY A 949 -26.02 20.02 -3.81
N ASN A 950 -24.95 19.34 -3.42
CA ASN A 950 -24.62 17.96 -3.83
C ASN A 950 -23.73 17.30 -2.76
N TYR A 951 -24.20 17.26 -1.52
CA TYR A 951 -23.41 16.84 -0.37
C TYR A 951 -23.40 15.31 -0.20
N HIS A 952 -22.25 14.66 -0.46
CA HIS A 952 -22.06 13.21 -0.30
C HIS A 952 -20.59 12.90 0.03
N LEU A 953 -20.29 11.65 0.40
CA LEU A 953 -18.97 11.26 0.92
C LEU A 953 -17.79 11.46 -0.05
N ASP A 954 -18.01 11.52 -1.38
CA ASP A 954 -16.92 11.83 -2.32
C ASP A 954 -16.50 13.30 -2.28
N GLN A 955 -17.37 14.18 -1.76
CA GLN A 955 -17.10 15.61 -1.60
C GLN A 955 -16.43 15.93 -0.26
N ILE A 956 -16.02 14.89 0.47
CA ILE A 956 -15.39 14.97 1.77
C ILE A 956 -14.00 14.35 1.67
N LEU A 957 -12.97 15.15 1.85
CA LEU A 957 -11.58 14.69 1.91
C LEU A 957 -11.21 14.29 3.34
N MET A 958 -10.52 13.16 3.47
CA MET A 958 -9.99 12.65 4.74
C MET A 958 -8.59 13.22 5.01
N THR A 959 -8.39 13.90 6.14
CA THR A 959 -7.09 14.47 6.52
C THR A 959 -6.70 14.01 7.92
N GLN A 960 -5.75 13.08 8.07
CA GLN A 960 -5.30 12.50 9.35
C GLN A 960 -6.45 12.09 10.31
N ASN A 961 -6.99 13.04 11.09
CA ASN A 961 -8.10 12.87 12.04
C ASN A 961 -9.28 13.86 11.82
N ASN A 962 -9.44 14.45 10.63
CA ASN A 962 -10.46 15.46 10.34
C ASN A 962 -10.97 15.36 8.87
N PHE A 963 -11.99 16.16 8.55
CA PHE A 963 -12.62 16.24 7.23
C PHE A 963 -12.52 17.64 6.62
N ILE A 964 -12.36 17.69 5.29
CA ILE A 964 -12.49 18.92 4.51
C ILE A 964 -13.55 18.74 3.42
N ILE A 965 -14.51 19.67 3.38
CA ILE A 965 -15.63 19.72 2.43
C ILE A 965 -15.18 20.48 1.18
N THR A 966 -15.49 19.92 0.01
CA THR A 966 -15.10 20.45 -1.30
C THR A 966 -16.26 20.43 -2.29
N ASP A 967 -16.15 21.15 -3.42
CA ASP A 967 -17.08 21.09 -4.57
C ASP A 967 -18.52 21.63 -4.31
N PHE A 968 -18.62 22.93 -4.07
CA PHE A 968 -19.89 23.65 -3.91
C PHE A 968 -20.62 23.94 -5.23
N GLU A 969 -20.28 23.20 -6.29
CA GLU A 969 -20.91 23.38 -7.59
C GLU A 969 -22.40 22.98 -7.52
N GLY A 970 -22.74 21.91 -6.80
CA GLY A 970 -24.08 21.29 -6.86
C GLY A 970 -24.25 20.48 -8.16
N ASN A 971 -25.46 20.00 -8.46
CA ASN A 971 -25.71 19.22 -9.69
C ASN A 971 -25.57 20.11 -10.95
N PRO A 972 -24.54 19.93 -11.82
CA PRO A 972 -24.31 20.81 -12.97
C PRO A 972 -25.41 20.76 -14.04
N GLY A 973 -26.21 19.69 -14.06
CA GLY A 973 -27.36 19.54 -14.96
C GLY A 973 -28.56 20.42 -14.59
N ARG A 974 -28.54 21.08 -13.42
CA ARG A 974 -29.60 22.01 -12.99
C ARG A 974 -29.24 23.47 -13.29
N PRO A 975 -30.23 24.32 -13.62
CA PRO A 975 -30.05 25.77 -13.76
C PRO A 975 -29.38 26.42 -12.54
N LEU A 976 -28.59 27.47 -12.77
CA LEU A 976 -27.86 28.19 -11.72
C LEU A 976 -28.80 28.79 -10.66
N GLU A 977 -30.00 29.24 -11.04
CA GLU A 977 -31.00 29.80 -10.11
C GLU A 977 -31.43 28.76 -9.06
N ILE A 978 -31.61 27.51 -9.49
CA ILE A 978 -32.01 26.41 -8.61
C ILE A 978 -30.84 26.03 -7.69
N ARG A 979 -29.62 25.99 -8.22
CA ARG A 979 -28.39 25.71 -7.44
C ARG A 979 -28.07 26.85 -6.45
N ARG A 980 -28.51 28.07 -6.75
CA ARG A 980 -28.34 29.27 -5.91
C ARG A 980 -29.48 29.51 -4.90
N ALA A 981 -30.59 28.80 -5.01
CA ALA A 981 -31.71 28.93 -4.09
C ALA A 981 -31.31 28.60 -2.65
N LYS A 982 -31.92 29.30 -1.68
CA LYS A 982 -31.84 28.95 -0.26
C LYS A 982 -32.86 27.86 0.04
N GLN A 983 -32.46 26.85 0.79
CA GLN A 983 -33.28 25.69 1.12
C GLN A 983 -33.06 25.27 2.58
N SER A 984 -33.86 24.29 3.02
CA SER A 984 -33.69 23.72 4.35
C SER A 984 -32.36 22.94 4.44
N PRO A 985 -31.54 23.16 5.49
CA PRO A 985 -30.32 22.40 5.78
C PRO A 985 -30.52 20.88 5.81
N LEU A 986 -31.74 20.44 6.10
CA LEU A 986 -32.14 19.03 6.11
C LEU A 986 -31.88 18.33 4.77
N LYS A 987 -31.81 19.08 3.66
CA LYS A 987 -31.50 18.52 2.35
C LYS A 987 -30.06 18.01 2.25
N ASP A 988 -29.07 18.75 2.75
CA ASP A 988 -27.67 18.29 2.76
C ASP A 988 -27.51 17.09 3.71
N ILE A 989 -28.18 17.09 4.86
CA ILE A 989 -28.21 15.96 5.80
C ILE A 989 -28.82 14.72 5.13
N ALA A 990 -29.96 14.87 4.44
CA ALA A 990 -30.61 13.77 3.73
C ALA A 990 -29.74 13.21 2.61
N ASN A 991 -29.03 14.06 1.86
CA ASN A 991 -28.08 13.63 0.84
C ASN A 991 -26.92 12.81 1.43
N MET A 992 -26.37 13.21 2.57
CA MET A 992 -25.33 12.45 3.27
C MET A 992 -25.86 11.10 3.80
N CYS A 993 -27.06 11.09 4.39
CA CYS A 993 -27.73 9.86 4.79
C CYS A 993 -27.95 8.90 3.60
N TYR A 994 -28.34 9.44 2.44
CA TYR A 994 -28.43 8.67 1.21
C TYR A 994 -27.08 8.11 0.77
N SER A 995 -26.00 8.90 0.91
CA SER A 995 -24.63 8.45 0.61
C SER A 995 -24.21 7.24 1.45
N PHE A 996 -24.54 7.22 2.75
CA PHE A 996 -24.32 6.04 3.61
C PHE A 996 -25.13 4.81 3.13
N ASN A 997 -26.40 5.01 2.76
CA ASN A 997 -27.23 3.94 2.21
C ASN A 997 -26.62 3.36 0.92
N MET A 998 -26.14 4.23 0.02
CA MET A 998 -25.50 3.82 -1.22
C MET A 998 -24.19 3.06 -0.97
N ALA A 999 -23.39 3.51 -0.01
CA ALA A 999 -22.14 2.85 0.34
C ALA A 999 -22.37 1.41 0.84
N ALA A 1000 -23.35 1.22 1.73
CA ALA A 1000 -23.76 -0.09 2.20
C ALA A 1000 -24.30 -0.96 1.06
N ALA A 1001 -25.22 -0.44 0.24
CA ALA A 1001 -25.87 -1.21 -0.82
C ALA A 1001 -24.89 -1.71 -1.89
N LEU A 1002 -23.95 -0.86 -2.34
CA LEU A 1002 -22.96 -1.25 -3.34
C LEU A 1002 -21.99 -2.31 -2.82
N THR A 1003 -21.52 -2.15 -1.58
CA THR A 1003 -20.63 -3.14 -0.97
C THR A 1003 -21.39 -4.46 -0.74
N LEU A 1004 -22.60 -4.39 -0.21
CA LEU A 1004 -23.45 -5.56 0.02
C LEU A 1004 -23.71 -6.34 -1.28
N ASN A 1005 -24.05 -5.65 -2.37
CA ASN A 1005 -24.31 -6.28 -3.65
C ASN A 1005 -23.07 -7.01 -4.21
N ARG A 1006 -21.86 -6.45 -4.02
CA ARG A 1006 -20.60 -7.13 -4.36
C ARG A 1006 -20.43 -8.43 -3.56
N HIS A 1007 -20.58 -8.37 -2.24
CA HIS A 1007 -20.42 -9.54 -1.36
C HIS A 1007 -21.51 -10.60 -1.56
N LEU A 1008 -22.77 -10.20 -1.81
CA LEU A 1008 -23.88 -11.12 -2.09
C LEU A 1008 -23.72 -11.87 -3.41
N ALA A 1009 -23.08 -11.26 -4.41
CA ALA A 1009 -22.78 -11.94 -5.67
C ALA A 1009 -21.84 -13.14 -5.47
N GLU A 1010 -20.96 -13.07 -4.47
CA GLU A 1010 -19.97 -14.10 -4.15
C GLU A 1010 -20.44 -15.06 -3.04
N ASN A 1011 -21.34 -14.63 -2.14
CA ASN A 1011 -21.72 -15.35 -0.92
C ASN A 1011 -23.24 -15.50 -0.74
N LEU A 1012 -23.93 -16.05 -1.75
CA LEU A 1012 -25.41 -16.16 -1.76
C LEU A 1012 -26.00 -16.89 -0.54
N THR A 1013 -25.27 -17.85 0.05
CA THR A 1013 -25.72 -18.63 1.22
C THR A 1013 -25.75 -17.84 2.51
N GLN A 1014 -25.06 -16.69 2.59
CA GLN A 1014 -24.96 -15.85 3.78
C GLN A 1014 -25.79 -14.56 3.68
N ARG A 1015 -26.80 -14.56 2.81
CA ARG A 1015 -27.59 -13.37 2.48
C ARG A 1015 -28.23 -12.69 3.70
N GLU A 1016 -28.85 -13.46 4.58
CA GLU A 1016 -29.54 -12.91 5.76
C GLU A 1016 -28.56 -12.25 6.74
N LEU A 1017 -27.40 -12.87 6.96
CA LEU A 1017 -26.33 -12.33 7.81
C LEU A 1017 -25.84 -10.99 7.29
N LEU A 1018 -25.49 -10.92 6.00
CA LEU A 1018 -24.96 -9.71 5.37
C LEU A 1018 -26.01 -8.59 5.30
N LEU A 1019 -27.28 -8.91 5.09
CA LEU A 1019 -28.38 -7.93 5.16
C LEU A 1019 -28.51 -7.32 6.57
N ASN A 1020 -28.43 -8.16 7.61
CA ASN A 1020 -28.48 -7.72 9.00
C ASN A 1020 -27.26 -6.85 9.38
N ALA A 1021 -26.07 -7.27 8.96
CA ALA A 1021 -24.82 -6.51 9.18
C ALA A 1021 -24.86 -5.15 8.50
N ALA A 1022 -25.29 -5.08 7.22
CA ALA A 1022 -25.44 -3.83 6.50
C ALA A 1022 -26.45 -2.89 7.17
N SER A 1023 -27.58 -3.42 7.65
CA SER A 1023 -28.60 -2.66 8.37
C SER A 1023 -28.07 -2.10 9.70
N HIS A 1024 -27.35 -2.94 10.47
CA HIS A 1024 -26.75 -2.54 11.74
C HIS A 1024 -25.73 -1.42 11.57
N TRP A 1025 -24.79 -1.58 10.64
CA TRP A 1025 -23.80 -0.55 10.34
C TRP A 1025 -24.45 0.75 9.89
N LYS A 1026 -25.41 0.67 8.94
CA LYS A 1026 -26.12 1.84 8.41
C LYS A 1026 -26.76 2.65 9.54
N ASN A 1027 -27.51 1.99 10.41
CA ASN A 1027 -28.20 2.66 11.51
C ASN A 1027 -27.19 3.32 12.47
N THR A 1028 -26.07 2.65 12.74
CA THR A 1028 -25.00 3.17 13.60
C THR A 1028 -24.31 4.39 12.99
N ALA A 1029 -23.95 4.34 11.71
CA ALA A 1029 -23.30 5.43 10.98
C ALA A 1029 -24.20 6.67 10.89
N ILE A 1030 -25.47 6.50 10.49
CA ILE A 1030 -26.45 7.59 10.39
C ILE A 1030 -26.71 8.19 11.78
N SER A 1031 -26.88 7.35 12.81
CA SER A 1031 -27.11 7.83 14.18
C SER A 1031 -25.93 8.65 14.70
N ALA A 1032 -24.70 8.19 14.51
CA ALA A 1032 -23.50 8.92 14.92
C ALA A 1032 -23.37 10.27 14.20
N PHE A 1033 -23.59 10.29 12.88
CA PHE A 1033 -23.58 11.52 12.08
C PHE A 1033 -24.65 12.53 12.54
N LEU A 1034 -25.89 12.07 12.72
CA LEU A 1034 -26.99 12.93 13.18
C LEU A 1034 -26.77 13.43 14.61
N SER A 1035 -26.19 12.60 15.49
CA SER A 1035 -25.81 12.98 16.85
C SER A 1035 -24.79 14.13 16.84
N GLY A 1036 -23.68 13.97 16.11
CA GLY A 1036 -22.65 15.00 15.99
C GLY A 1036 -23.17 16.31 15.40
N TYR A 1037 -24.03 16.21 14.38
CA TYR A 1037 -24.68 17.38 13.78
C TYR A 1037 -25.61 18.09 14.77
N SER A 1038 -26.49 17.35 15.43
CA SER A 1038 -27.50 17.91 16.34
C SER A 1038 -26.86 18.61 17.54
N ILE A 1039 -25.78 18.03 18.10
CA ILE A 1039 -25.02 18.63 19.20
C ILE A 1039 -24.37 19.96 18.78
N ALA A 1040 -23.82 20.03 17.56
CA ALA A 1040 -23.07 21.20 17.10
C ALA A 1040 -23.96 22.34 16.55
N ILE A 1041 -25.15 22.01 16.03
CA ILE A 1041 -26.08 22.97 15.43
C ILE A 1041 -27.09 23.58 16.42
N ASN A 1042 -27.11 23.10 17.67
CA ASN A 1042 -28.11 23.43 18.68
C ASN A 1042 -28.34 24.96 18.83
N GLU A 1043 -29.58 25.36 19.13
CA GLU A 1043 -30.00 26.76 19.36
C GLU A 1043 -29.87 27.73 18.16
N THR A 1044 -29.71 27.22 16.93
CA THR A 1044 -29.60 28.07 15.71
C THR A 1044 -30.93 28.28 14.96
N GLY A 1045 -31.96 27.48 15.24
CA GLY A 1045 -33.24 27.50 14.51
C GLY A 1045 -33.19 26.89 13.10
N LEU A 1046 -32.05 26.30 12.70
CA LEU A 1046 -31.81 25.62 11.42
C LEU A 1046 -32.26 24.15 11.40
N CYS A 1047 -32.42 23.56 12.57
CA CYS A 1047 -32.75 22.15 12.80
C CYS A 1047 -33.66 22.08 14.04
N PRO A 1048 -34.64 21.15 14.13
CA PRO A 1048 -35.38 20.97 15.38
C PRO A 1048 -34.43 20.48 16.49
N ASP A 1049 -34.65 20.95 17.72
CA ASP A 1049 -33.86 20.54 18.89
C ASP A 1049 -34.20 19.10 19.34
N ASN A 1050 -35.36 18.57 18.93
CA ASN A 1050 -35.79 17.21 19.23
C ASN A 1050 -35.27 16.21 18.17
N PRO A 1051 -34.41 15.23 18.55
CA PRO A 1051 -33.86 14.25 17.62
C PRO A 1051 -34.92 13.37 16.93
N VAL A 1052 -36.03 13.07 17.59
CA VAL A 1052 -37.14 12.27 17.01
C VAL A 1052 -37.84 13.08 15.92
N GLN A 1053 -38.06 14.38 16.17
CA GLN A 1053 -38.63 15.30 15.19
C GLN A 1053 -37.68 15.48 13.99
N LEU A 1054 -36.37 15.55 14.23
CA LEU A 1054 -35.37 15.60 13.15
C LEU A 1054 -35.48 14.39 12.22
N GLN A 1055 -35.55 13.18 12.76
CA GLN A 1055 -35.66 11.95 11.95
C GLN A 1055 -36.95 11.94 11.11
N GLN A 1056 -38.08 12.37 11.68
CA GLN A 1056 -39.34 12.47 10.94
C GLN A 1056 -39.26 13.49 9.79
N LEU A 1057 -38.61 14.64 10.03
CA LEU A 1057 -38.46 15.70 9.03
C LEU A 1057 -37.45 15.36 7.93
N LEU A 1058 -36.51 14.45 8.17
CA LEU A 1058 -35.53 14.05 7.15
C LEU A 1058 -36.13 13.16 6.05
N ILE A 1059 -37.21 12.43 6.35
CA ILE A 1059 -37.76 11.43 5.43
C ILE A 1059 -38.21 12.06 4.10
N PRO A 1060 -38.99 13.16 4.05
CA PRO A 1060 -39.37 13.78 2.77
C PRO A 1060 -38.18 14.21 1.90
N PHE A 1061 -37.12 14.76 2.50
CA PHE A 1061 -35.90 15.16 1.77
C PHE A 1061 -35.11 13.94 1.27
N LEU A 1062 -35.07 12.87 2.07
CA LEU A 1062 -34.44 11.62 1.69
C LEU A 1062 -35.19 10.96 0.51
N LEU A 1063 -36.53 11.00 0.53
CA LEU A 1063 -37.37 10.54 -0.59
C LEU A 1063 -37.14 11.39 -1.85
N GLU A 1064 -37.03 12.71 -1.73
CA GLU A 1064 -36.70 13.59 -2.85
C GLU A 1064 -35.39 13.13 -3.53
N LYS A 1065 -34.34 12.90 -2.75
CA LYS A 1065 -33.04 12.42 -3.25
C LYS A 1065 -33.13 11.02 -3.86
N MET A 1066 -33.83 10.09 -3.21
CA MET A 1066 -33.99 8.72 -3.73
C MET A 1066 -34.71 8.70 -5.09
N LEU A 1067 -35.73 9.53 -5.27
CA LEU A 1067 -36.46 9.63 -6.54
C LEU A 1067 -35.59 10.23 -7.66
N GLU A 1068 -34.81 11.27 -7.35
CA GLU A 1068 -33.86 11.87 -8.31
C GLU A 1068 -32.82 10.84 -8.81
N GLU A 1069 -32.23 10.07 -7.90
CA GLU A 1069 -31.24 9.06 -8.23
C GLU A 1069 -31.84 7.87 -8.99
N LEU A 1070 -33.07 7.47 -8.63
CA LEU A 1070 -33.80 6.42 -9.35
C LEU A 1070 -34.14 6.85 -10.78
N GLU A 1071 -34.65 8.08 -10.97
CA GLU A 1071 -34.95 8.62 -12.30
C GLU A 1071 -33.68 8.69 -13.17
N THR A 1072 -32.56 9.13 -12.59
CA THR A 1072 -31.25 9.15 -13.25
C THR A 1072 -30.78 7.75 -13.64
N ALA A 1073 -30.89 6.77 -12.73
CA ALA A 1073 -30.49 5.40 -12.97
C ALA A 1073 -31.35 4.69 -14.03
N LEU A 1074 -32.66 5.00 -14.08
CA LEU A 1074 -33.58 4.48 -15.10
C LEU A 1074 -33.25 5.02 -16.49
N HIS A 1075 -33.07 6.34 -16.64
CA HIS A 1075 -32.76 6.95 -17.94
C HIS A 1075 -31.41 6.47 -18.51
N SER A 1076 -30.39 6.39 -17.66
CA SER A 1076 -29.03 6.00 -18.07
C SER A 1076 -28.81 4.49 -18.19
N ARG A 1077 -29.81 3.67 -17.83
CA ARG A 1077 -29.67 2.20 -17.68
C ARG A 1077 -28.45 1.81 -16.84
N SER A 1078 -28.25 2.55 -15.75
CA SER A 1078 -27.06 2.45 -14.91
C SER A 1078 -27.00 1.13 -14.14
N ALA A 1079 -25.79 0.64 -13.90
CA ALA A 1079 -25.54 -0.46 -12.97
C ALA A 1079 -26.00 -0.17 -11.52
N LEU A 1080 -26.28 1.10 -11.19
CA LEU A 1080 -26.78 1.54 -9.89
C LEU A 1080 -28.26 1.26 -9.66
N LEU A 1081 -29.02 0.90 -10.70
CA LEU A 1081 -30.49 0.75 -10.65
C LEU A 1081 -30.96 -0.19 -9.53
N GLU A 1082 -30.24 -1.29 -9.30
CA GLU A 1082 -30.58 -2.24 -8.25
C GLU A 1082 -30.45 -1.64 -6.85
N SER A 1083 -29.31 -0.99 -6.59
CA SER A 1083 -29.04 -0.34 -5.31
C SER A 1083 -30.05 0.77 -5.04
N THR A 1084 -30.36 1.61 -6.03
CA THR A 1084 -31.33 2.72 -5.87
C THR A 1084 -32.74 2.20 -5.55
N MET A 1085 -33.20 1.15 -6.24
CA MET A 1085 -34.50 0.53 -5.98
C MET A 1085 -34.57 -0.15 -4.61
N GLY A 1086 -33.52 -0.88 -4.23
CA GLY A 1086 -33.45 -1.57 -2.93
C GLY A 1086 -33.44 -0.59 -1.75
N ILE A 1087 -32.69 0.52 -1.88
CA ILE A 1087 -32.66 1.59 -0.87
C ILE A 1087 -34.06 2.18 -0.70
N LEU A 1088 -34.71 2.59 -1.79
CA LEU A 1088 -36.06 3.15 -1.75
C LEU A 1088 -37.05 2.17 -1.10
N LEU A 1089 -37.03 0.90 -1.50
CA LEU A 1089 -37.92 -0.12 -0.94
C LEU A 1089 -37.73 -0.25 0.57
N SER A 1090 -36.49 -0.36 1.04
CA SER A 1090 -36.18 -0.50 2.47
C SER A 1090 -36.66 0.70 3.29
N THR A 1091 -36.54 1.91 2.75
CA THR A 1091 -37.00 3.13 3.41
C THR A 1091 -38.52 3.21 3.46
N LEU A 1092 -39.22 2.86 2.38
CA LEU A 1092 -40.68 2.82 2.35
C LEU A 1092 -41.26 1.77 3.29
N GLU A 1093 -40.62 0.60 3.42
CA GLU A 1093 -41.02 -0.43 4.38
C GLU A 1093 -40.86 0.04 5.83
N GLN A 1094 -39.76 0.73 6.17
CA GLN A 1094 -39.54 1.33 7.49
C GLN A 1094 -40.59 2.39 7.84
N ILE A 1095 -40.93 3.26 6.88
CA ILE A 1095 -41.98 4.27 7.06
C ILE A 1095 -43.33 3.59 7.39
N ASN A 1096 -43.68 2.52 6.68
CA ASN A 1096 -44.94 1.80 6.91
C ASN A 1096 -45.01 1.11 8.29
N LEU A 1097 -43.93 0.48 8.73
CA LEU A 1097 -43.84 -0.14 10.07
C LEU A 1097 -44.04 0.91 11.17
N SER A 1098 -43.45 2.10 11.03
CA SER A 1098 -43.61 3.20 11.99
C SER A 1098 -45.03 3.79 12.02
N ALA A 1099 -45.73 3.82 10.88
CA ALA A 1099 -47.10 4.32 10.78
C ALA A 1099 -48.13 3.35 11.41
N GLN A 1100 -47.91 2.02 11.30
CA GLN A 1100 -48.77 1.02 11.96
C GLN A 1100 -48.66 1.04 13.49
N ILE A 1101 -47.46 1.20 14.03
CA ILE A 1101 -47.25 1.26 15.48
C ILE A 1101 -47.91 2.51 16.10
N ASN A 1102 -47.93 3.63 15.39
CA ASN A 1102 -48.60 4.87 15.84
C ASN A 1102 -50.13 4.86 15.64
N SER A 1103 -50.70 3.91 14.90
CA SER A 1103 -52.16 3.72 14.79
C SER A 1103 -52.73 2.72 15.81
N ASP A 1104 -51.87 1.89 16.40
CA ASP A 1104 -52.21 0.89 17.43
C ASP A 1104 -51.96 1.39 18.87
N ILE A 1105 -51.43 2.61 19.03
CA ILE A 1105 -51.30 3.38 20.29
C ILE A 1105 -52.34 4.49 20.26
#